data_AF-A0A023CZ25-F1
#
_entry.id   AF-A0A023CZ25-F1
#
_cell.length_a   1.000
_cell.length_b   1.000
_cell.length_c   1.000
_cell.angle_alpha   90.00
_cell.angle_beta   90.00
_cell.angle_gamma   90.00
#
_symmetry.space_group_name_H-M   'P 1'
#
loop_
_entity.id
_entity.type
_entity.pdbx_description
1 polymer ?
#
loop_
_entity_poly.entity_id
_entity_poly.type
_entity_poly.pdbx_seq_one_letter_code
_entity_poly.pdbx_strand_id
1 'polypeptide(L)'
;MHFVAIVGTNAKLSYNRILLRFIKDHFSDKATVDICEIKDIPMFNENVPKNDPEAVQKIAAKIESSDGVIIGCPEHNHSVPSPLKSVIEWLSYRVHPLNDKPVMIVGASYHPQGSSRAQLHLRQILDTPGVNAKVLPGNEFLLGNVKEAFDDNGVIKDQQTIKFLEDCFNEFLNFVEIHQNASATKKGTQHENGGVRWDKAYDVLVLGFGAAGATAARFAADKGAKVLLVDAAPEGHEGGNTRYAGQVVLTGYDYDKMLAYFKQLFGPIEIDEKVLSTYVDGIVHMREYFQNYLGVEHPVSYNKTHRDPDYQAFANGLSPEYPEFEGADTVDLTTVHDGYFDAALWKNLRKQVTDRSNQVDVWFASPAKHLVQDPITKAVLGAQIQRGDSLVNIRARNGVVLATGGFENNQQYIQNFIGVPKLKVIGTLYNKGDGIQMAQEAGAALWHMKSYEGYGFNTSFTFENSEEERGKFILDPWPELSQGSIFVAADDGSRYLREDEQGRHGHAYEHGSWHNPTVYEHPHLVFDEAQCNKIKSRKLPYPKFFEITVKAENLDELATKIHADPLVLEKTLKDFNEAARTGTDAAFGRSAESMKPLTTTGPFYATPLATAMLNTQGGAQRNERAEVVSATGTSIPHLYSAGEFGGINANQYNGGGNLAECLIFGKIAGENAALPKADIAKATFEDDEKTATADFAIASDLQPSSTEIKLEKNQYLGRSNAGIGGELLVRVTIDEQQKLRDVEILKQSESGDVSAEALKRIPQEMVTRNTYEVDAVSGASATSRALKAAVKDALSQIKTENQK
;
A
#
# COMPACT_ATOMS: atom_id res chain seq x y z
N MET A 1 31.68 -2.08 -33.56
CA MET A 1 32.16 -2.46 -32.21
C MET A 1 33.30 -3.46 -32.30
N HIS A 2 34.14 -3.54 -31.28
CA HIS A 2 35.26 -4.47 -31.13
C HIS A 2 35.02 -5.40 -29.93
N PHE A 3 34.98 -6.71 -30.16
CA PHE A 3 34.72 -7.70 -29.13
C PHE A 3 35.87 -8.68 -28.97
N VAL A 4 36.09 -9.14 -27.74
CA VAL A 4 36.96 -10.29 -27.45
C VAL A 4 36.10 -11.53 -27.27
N ALA A 5 36.39 -12.57 -28.05
CA ALA A 5 35.72 -13.86 -27.95
C ALA A 5 36.60 -14.87 -27.21
N ILE A 6 36.20 -15.35 -26.03
CA ILE A 6 36.95 -16.32 -25.23
C ILE A 6 36.48 -17.74 -25.55
N VAL A 7 37.40 -18.58 -26.01
CA VAL A 7 37.14 -20.01 -26.17
C VAL A 7 37.19 -20.67 -24.79
N GLY A 8 36.05 -21.04 -24.22
CA GLY A 8 35.93 -21.54 -22.84
C GLY A 8 36.51 -22.93 -22.55
N THR A 9 37.41 -23.45 -23.38
CA THR A 9 38.07 -24.75 -23.17
C THR A 9 39.50 -24.75 -23.67
N ASN A 10 40.35 -25.58 -23.05
CA ASN A 10 41.71 -25.85 -23.50
C ASN A 10 41.78 -27.05 -24.48
N ALA A 11 40.64 -27.60 -24.91
CA ALA A 11 40.60 -28.73 -25.83
C ALA A 11 41.15 -28.37 -27.23
N LYS A 12 41.92 -29.30 -27.81
CA LYS A 12 42.45 -29.19 -29.19
C LYS A 12 41.33 -29.00 -30.22
N LEU A 13 40.25 -29.76 -30.10
CA LEU A 13 39.02 -29.61 -30.87
C LEU A 13 37.92 -29.00 -29.98
N SER A 14 37.24 -27.96 -30.46
CA SER A 14 36.15 -27.30 -29.75
C SER A 14 35.10 -26.79 -30.73
N TYR A 15 33.86 -27.24 -30.60
CA TYR A 15 32.74 -26.69 -31.36
C TYR A 15 32.41 -25.26 -30.94
N ASN A 16 32.75 -24.86 -29.71
CA ASN A 16 32.63 -23.46 -29.28
C ASN A 16 33.63 -22.57 -30.01
N ARG A 17 34.82 -23.10 -30.36
CA ARG A 17 35.77 -22.37 -31.23
C ARG A 17 35.25 -22.22 -32.65
N ILE A 18 34.59 -23.24 -33.19
CA ILE A 18 33.96 -23.19 -34.52
C ILE A 18 32.81 -22.17 -34.48
N LEU A 19 31.94 -22.22 -33.47
CA LEU A 19 30.87 -21.25 -33.27
C LEU A 19 31.38 -19.80 -33.18
N LEU A 20 32.44 -19.55 -32.41
CA LEU A 20 33.01 -18.20 -32.31
C LEU A 20 33.67 -17.73 -33.62
N ARG A 21 34.22 -18.63 -34.44
CA ARG A 21 34.69 -18.31 -35.80
C ARG A 21 33.53 -17.97 -36.73
N PHE A 22 32.46 -18.76 -36.67
CA PHE A 22 31.24 -18.45 -37.40
C PHE A 22 30.70 -17.07 -37.04
N ILE A 23 30.58 -16.74 -35.74
CA ILE A 23 30.17 -15.41 -35.26
C ILE A 23 31.10 -14.32 -35.80
N LYS A 24 32.42 -14.52 -35.73
CA LYS A 24 33.41 -13.57 -36.26
C LYS A 24 33.20 -13.28 -37.74
N ASP A 25 33.01 -14.32 -38.55
CA ASP A 25 32.92 -14.20 -40.00
C ASP A 25 31.55 -13.67 -40.44
N HIS A 26 30.46 -14.20 -39.85
CA HIS A 26 29.07 -13.87 -40.17
C HIS A 26 28.70 -12.42 -39.81
N PHE A 27 29.23 -11.89 -38.70
CA PHE A 27 28.95 -10.52 -38.23
C PHE A 27 30.09 -9.53 -38.52
N SER A 28 30.98 -9.86 -39.48
CA SER A 28 32.17 -9.07 -39.81
C SER A 28 31.87 -7.66 -40.34
N ASP A 29 30.66 -7.44 -40.86
CA ASP A 29 30.12 -6.14 -41.27
C ASP A 29 29.69 -5.27 -40.07
N LYS A 30 29.32 -5.88 -38.93
CA LYS A 30 28.81 -5.19 -37.73
C LYS A 30 29.87 -5.01 -36.64
N ALA A 31 30.74 -5.99 -36.45
CA ALA A 31 31.74 -5.98 -35.39
C ALA A 31 33.03 -6.71 -35.74
N THR A 32 34.14 -6.21 -35.21
CA THR A 32 35.42 -6.93 -35.23
C THR A 32 35.51 -7.83 -34.00
N VAL A 33 35.74 -9.13 -34.21
CA VAL A 33 35.82 -10.13 -33.11
C VAL A 33 37.21 -10.78 -33.04
N ASP A 34 37.89 -10.61 -31.91
CA ASP A 34 39.19 -11.20 -31.61
C ASP A 34 39.05 -12.47 -30.76
N ILE A 35 39.26 -13.63 -31.39
CA ILE A 35 39.16 -14.92 -30.72
C ILE A 35 40.43 -15.17 -29.89
N CYS A 36 40.25 -15.38 -28.59
CA CYS A 36 41.30 -15.66 -27.62
C CYS A 36 41.19 -17.09 -27.10
N GLU A 37 42.29 -17.82 -27.21
CA GLU A 37 42.44 -19.16 -26.64
C GLU A 37 42.86 -19.08 -25.18
N ILE A 38 42.32 -19.97 -24.34
CA ILE A 38 42.72 -20.06 -22.93
C ILE A 38 43.69 -21.20 -22.63
N LYS A 39 44.02 -22.02 -23.64
CA LYS A 39 44.81 -23.26 -23.48
C LYS A 39 46.20 -23.04 -22.88
N ASP A 40 46.78 -21.85 -23.09
CA ASP A 40 48.13 -21.50 -22.67
C ASP A 40 48.14 -20.69 -21.36
N ILE A 41 46.96 -20.47 -20.75
CA ILE A 41 46.83 -19.82 -19.44
C ILE A 41 47.02 -20.89 -18.36
N PRO A 42 47.95 -20.71 -17.41
CA PRO A 42 48.14 -21.67 -16.32
C PRO A 42 46.91 -21.72 -15.41
N MET A 43 46.68 -22.86 -14.76
CA MET A 43 45.65 -22.97 -13.74
C MET A 43 45.88 -21.94 -12.61
N PHE A 44 44.80 -21.46 -12.03
CA PHE A 44 44.80 -20.45 -10.99
C PHE A 44 45.56 -20.93 -9.76
N ASN A 45 46.40 -20.06 -9.23
CA ASN A 45 47.14 -20.30 -8.01
C ASN A 45 47.39 -18.96 -7.32
N GLU A 46 46.75 -18.76 -6.17
CA GLU A 46 46.87 -17.54 -5.36
C GLU A 46 48.31 -17.26 -4.88
N ASN A 47 49.15 -18.31 -4.77
CA ASN A 47 50.49 -18.23 -4.20
C ASN A 47 51.58 -17.85 -5.22
N VAL A 48 51.21 -17.30 -6.39
CA VAL A 48 52.21 -16.83 -7.35
C VAL A 48 52.98 -15.64 -6.77
N PRO A 49 54.31 -15.75 -6.57
CA PRO A 49 55.09 -14.83 -5.76
C PRO A 49 55.40 -13.47 -6.43
N LYS A 50 54.96 -13.26 -7.68
CA LYS A 50 55.19 -12.04 -8.49
C LYS A 50 53.89 -11.64 -9.21
N ASN A 51 53.98 -10.74 -10.21
CA ASN A 51 52.90 -10.36 -11.12
C ASN A 51 52.21 -11.56 -11.77
N ASP A 52 50.97 -11.35 -12.21
CA ASP A 52 50.18 -12.38 -12.91
C ASP A 52 50.91 -12.90 -14.16
N PRO A 53 50.69 -14.15 -14.57
CA PRO A 53 51.33 -14.71 -15.77
C PRO A 53 51.15 -13.82 -17.01
N GLU A 54 52.17 -13.75 -17.87
CA GLU A 54 52.14 -12.90 -19.08
C GLU A 54 50.92 -13.19 -19.97
N ALA A 55 50.49 -14.45 -20.05
CA ALA A 55 49.29 -14.85 -20.78
C ALA A 55 48.00 -14.26 -20.19
N VAL A 56 47.91 -14.14 -18.85
CA VAL A 56 46.79 -13.51 -18.13
C VAL A 56 46.77 -12.01 -18.40
N GLN A 57 47.91 -11.34 -18.31
CA GLN A 57 48.02 -9.90 -18.59
C GLN A 57 47.63 -9.58 -20.04
N LYS A 58 48.06 -10.41 -21.00
CA LYS A 58 47.71 -10.24 -22.42
C LYS A 58 46.21 -10.35 -22.69
N ILE A 59 45.53 -11.33 -22.10
CA ILE A 59 44.08 -11.48 -22.30
C ILE A 59 43.31 -10.39 -21.55
N ALA A 60 43.75 -10.00 -20.34
CA ALA A 60 43.15 -8.90 -19.59
C ALA A 60 43.20 -7.58 -20.37
N ALA A 61 44.37 -7.21 -20.90
CA ALA A 61 44.53 -5.99 -21.71
C ALA A 61 43.64 -5.98 -22.95
N LYS A 62 43.48 -7.13 -23.63
CA LYS A 62 42.55 -7.26 -24.76
C LYS A 62 41.11 -7.01 -24.32
N ILE A 63 40.66 -7.64 -23.23
CA ILE A 63 39.31 -7.47 -22.70
C ILE A 63 39.05 -6.01 -22.32
N GLU A 64 40.00 -5.37 -21.64
CA GLU A 64 39.91 -3.96 -21.24
C GLU A 64 39.73 -3.05 -22.45
N SER A 65 40.51 -3.27 -23.52
CA SER A 65 40.45 -2.49 -24.76
C SER A 65 39.21 -2.73 -25.62
N SER A 66 38.45 -3.80 -25.34
CA SER A 66 37.27 -4.18 -26.13
C SER A 66 35.97 -3.55 -25.63
N ASP A 67 34.99 -3.43 -26.51
CA ASP A 67 33.64 -2.93 -26.22
C ASP A 67 32.81 -3.90 -25.37
N GLY A 68 33.12 -5.20 -25.46
CA GLY A 68 32.42 -6.29 -24.78
C GLY A 68 33.09 -7.64 -25.02
N VAL A 69 32.65 -8.67 -24.29
CA VAL A 69 33.21 -10.03 -24.36
C VAL A 69 32.15 -11.03 -24.79
N ILE A 70 32.52 -11.98 -25.64
CA ILE A 70 31.69 -13.13 -26.00
C ILE A 70 32.36 -14.38 -25.44
N ILE A 71 31.69 -15.12 -24.57
CA ILE A 71 32.24 -16.35 -23.99
C ILE A 71 31.55 -17.55 -24.64
N GLY A 72 32.32 -18.33 -25.42
CA GLY A 72 31.88 -19.64 -25.89
C GLY A 72 32.04 -20.66 -24.78
N CYS A 73 30.93 -21.05 -24.13
CA CYS A 73 30.89 -21.89 -22.94
C CYS A 73 30.48 -23.34 -23.29
N PRO A 74 31.43 -24.30 -23.31
CA PRO A 74 31.11 -25.72 -23.33
C PRO A 74 30.53 -26.19 -21.99
N GLU A 75 29.75 -27.28 -22.02
CA GLU A 75 29.24 -27.93 -20.80
C GLU A 75 30.02 -29.21 -20.49
N HIS A 76 30.53 -29.32 -19.25
CA HIS A 76 31.17 -30.52 -18.72
C HIS A 76 30.53 -30.88 -17.38
N ASN A 77 29.92 -32.08 -17.27
CA ASN A 77 29.26 -32.55 -16.06
C ASN A 77 28.25 -31.54 -15.47
N HIS A 78 27.45 -30.91 -16.35
CA HIS A 78 26.48 -29.86 -15.99
C HIS A 78 27.08 -28.60 -15.35
N SER A 79 28.35 -28.29 -15.64
CA SER A 79 29.06 -27.12 -15.14
C SER A 79 29.95 -26.49 -16.22
N VAL A 80 30.47 -25.30 -15.91
CA VAL A 80 31.50 -24.63 -16.71
C VAL A 80 32.80 -25.47 -16.73
N PRO A 81 33.60 -25.42 -17.80
CA PRO A 81 34.86 -26.15 -17.84
C PRO A 81 35.84 -25.62 -16.80
N SER A 82 36.59 -26.50 -16.13
CA SER A 82 37.57 -26.09 -15.12
C SER A 82 38.60 -25.06 -15.62
N PRO A 83 39.09 -25.10 -16.87
CA PRO A 83 39.99 -24.06 -17.38
C PRO A 83 39.30 -22.70 -17.50
N LEU A 84 38.01 -22.65 -17.88
CA LEU A 84 37.27 -21.39 -17.97
C LEU A 84 37.08 -20.75 -16.60
N LYS A 85 36.66 -21.54 -15.60
CA LYS A 85 36.54 -21.04 -14.22
C LYS A 85 37.87 -20.52 -13.70
N SER A 86 38.95 -21.26 -13.95
CA SER A 86 40.30 -20.86 -13.55
C SER A 86 40.77 -19.57 -14.23
N VAL A 87 40.42 -19.33 -15.49
CA VAL A 87 40.74 -18.05 -16.16
C VAL A 87 39.95 -16.91 -15.53
N ILE A 88 38.67 -17.13 -15.22
CA ILE A 88 37.86 -16.10 -14.56
C ILE A 88 38.46 -15.74 -13.18
N GLU A 89 38.96 -16.72 -12.43
CA GLU A 89 39.67 -16.47 -11.16
C GLU A 89 40.92 -15.60 -11.34
N TRP A 90 41.73 -15.87 -12.37
CA TRP A 90 42.83 -14.97 -12.73
C TRP A 90 42.35 -13.56 -13.06
N LEU A 91 41.24 -13.44 -13.79
CA LEU A 91 40.63 -12.17 -14.21
C LEU A 91 39.75 -11.51 -13.15
N SER A 92 39.78 -12.01 -11.91
CA SER A 92 39.04 -11.44 -10.79
C SER A 92 39.86 -11.42 -9.49
N TYR A 93 41.18 -11.69 -9.56
CA TYR A 93 42.04 -11.77 -8.39
C TYR A 93 42.85 -10.49 -8.17
N ARG A 94 43.73 -10.13 -9.12
CA ARG A 94 44.51 -8.88 -9.07
C ARG A 94 44.17 -7.92 -10.21
N VAL A 95 43.76 -8.46 -11.34
CA VAL A 95 43.17 -7.71 -12.46
C VAL A 95 41.67 -7.98 -12.49
N HIS A 96 40.89 -6.99 -12.92
CA HIS A 96 39.42 -7.07 -12.99
C HIS A 96 38.86 -6.60 -14.35
N PRO A 97 39.37 -7.13 -15.48
CA PRO A 97 39.01 -6.64 -16.81
C PRO A 97 37.53 -6.90 -17.18
N LEU A 98 36.85 -7.79 -16.45
CA LEU A 98 35.43 -8.11 -16.63
C LEU A 98 34.49 -7.18 -15.84
N ASN A 99 35.00 -6.37 -14.92
CA ASN A 99 34.18 -5.47 -14.10
C ASN A 99 33.42 -4.47 -14.99
N ASP A 100 32.10 -4.41 -14.84
CA ASP A 100 31.16 -3.64 -15.66
C ASP A 100 31.24 -3.94 -17.17
N LYS A 101 31.99 -4.97 -17.60
CA LYS A 101 32.14 -5.31 -19.02
C LYS A 101 30.87 -5.99 -19.53
N PRO A 102 30.28 -5.55 -20.66
CA PRO A 102 29.18 -6.28 -21.30
C PRO A 102 29.64 -7.66 -21.76
N VAL A 103 28.89 -8.71 -21.41
CA VAL A 103 29.20 -10.10 -21.75
C VAL A 103 28.02 -10.79 -22.40
N MET A 104 28.26 -11.37 -23.59
CA MET A 104 27.38 -12.35 -24.21
C MET A 104 27.91 -13.75 -23.93
N ILE A 105 27.03 -14.69 -23.58
CA ILE A 105 27.37 -16.10 -23.48
C ILE A 105 26.73 -16.83 -24.64
N VAL A 106 27.53 -17.63 -25.35
CA VAL A 106 27.07 -18.55 -26.38
C VAL A 106 27.62 -19.93 -26.06
N GLY A 107 26.98 -20.99 -26.55
CA GLY A 107 27.52 -22.31 -26.30
C GLY A 107 27.07 -23.37 -27.28
N ALA A 108 27.98 -24.29 -27.53
CA ALA A 108 27.85 -25.39 -28.46
C ALA A 108 28.11 -26.71 -27.73
N SER A 109 27.17 -27.66 -27.77
CA SER A 109 27.28 -28.96 -27.09
C SER A 109 26.83 -30.15 -27.94
N TYR A 110 27.24 -31.35 -27.55
CA TYR A 110 26.91 -32.58 -28.28
C TYR A 110 25.44 -32.98 -28.22
N HIS A 111 24.70 -32.51 -27.22
CA HIS A 111 23.35 -32.97 -26.94
C HIS A 111 22.31 -31.87 -27.22
N PRO A 112 21.02 -32.23 -27.38
CA PRO A 112 19.99 -31.28 -27.80
C PRO A 112 19.80 -30.07 -26.86
N GLN A 113 20.10 -30.22 -25.56
CA GLN A 113 19.93 -29.16 -24.56
C GLN A 113 21.00 -28.03 -24.64
N GLY A 114 21.92 -28.10 -25.61
CA GLY A 114 23.01 -27.15 -25.73
C GLY A 114 23.88 -27.12 -24.48
N SER A 115 24.39 -25.94 -24.11
CA SER A 115 25.18 -25.71 -22.91
C SER A 115 24.37 -25.08 -21.77
N SER A 116 23.06 -25.32 -21.71
CA SER A 116 22.11 -24.58 -20.87
C SER A 116 22.54 -24.50 -19.40
N ARG A 117 22.93 -25.62 -18.79
CA ARG A 117 23.28 -25.64 -17.37
C ARG A 117 24.63 -24.97 -17.10
N ALA A 118 25.59 -25.17 -18.00
CA ALA A 118 26.88 -24.47 -17.92
C ALA A 118 26.74 -22.95 -18.10
N GLN A 119 25.84 -22.48 -18.96
CA GLN A 119 25.60 -21.03 -19.11
C GLN A 119 24.94 -20.44 -17.87
N LEU A 120 23.93 -21.09 -17.29
CA LEU A 120 23.30 -20.65 -16.04
C LEU A 120 24.33 -20.56 -14.90
N HIS A 121 25.19 -21.57 -14.76
CA HIS A 121 26.26 -21.54 -13.77
C HIS A 121 27.29 -20.43 -14.07
N LEU A 122 27.65 -20.22 -15.35
CA LEU A 122 28.55 -19.15 -15.75
C LEU A 122 27.97 -17.76 -15.43
N ARG A 123 26.67 -17.54 -15.64
CA ARG A 123 25.98 -16.29 -15.29
C ARG A 123 26.13 -15.99 -13.81
N GLN A 124 25.88 -16.98 -12.94
CA GLN A 124 26.07 -16.83 -11.50
C GLN A 124 27.50 -16.44 -11.15
N ILE A 125 28.50 -17.08 -11.78
CA ILE A 125 29.92 -16.75 -11.57
C ILE A 125 30.24 -15.31 -12.02
N LEU A 126 29.78 -14.91 -13.20
CA LEU A 126 30.07 -13.61 -13.79
C LEU A 126 29.42 -12.45 -13.02
N ASP A 127 28.28 -12.69 -12.38
CA ASP A 127 27.54 -11.71 -11.57
C ASP A 127 28.07 -11.58 -10.12
N THR A 128 29.05 -12.41 -9.73
CA THR A 128 29.60 -12.34 -8.36
C THR A 128 30.44 -11.09 -8.10
N PRO A 129 30.46 -10.60 -6.84
CA PRO A 129 31.37 -9.54 -6.41
C PRO A 129 32.83 -9.85 -6.75
N GLY A 130 33.49 -8.94 -7.46
CA GLY A 130 34.87 -9.09 -7.90
C GLY A 130 35.03 -9.52 -9.35
N VAL A 131 34.00 -10.15 -9.95
CA VAL A 131 33.91 -10.32 -11.41
C VAL A 131 33.04 -9.22 -12.01
N ASN A 132 31.85 -8.99 -11.44
CA ASN A 132 30.94 -7.86 -11.74
C ASN A 132 30.66 -7.64 -13.25
N ALA A 133 30.59 -8.70 -14.05
CA ALA A 133 30.33 -8.56 -15.48
C ALA A 133 28.85 -8.26 -15.74
N LYS A 134 28.55 -7.45 -16.76
CA LYS A 134 27.17 -7.17 -17.19
C LYS A 134 26.77 -8.19 -18.23
N VAL A 135 26.10 -9.26 -17.81
CA VAL A 135 25.74 -10.36 -18.71
C VAL A 135 24.41 -10.09 -19.40
N LEU A 136 24.33 -10.25 -20.72
CA LEU A 136 23.11 -10.06 -21.53
C LEU A 136 21.95 -10.92 -20.98
N PRO A 137 20.83 -10.32 -20.50
CA PRO A 137 19.70 -11.06 -19.95
C PRO A 137 18.78 -11.63 -21.05
N GLY A 138 18.11 -12.74 -20.75
CA GLY A 138 16.99 -13.29 -21.55
C GLY A 138 17.32 -13.90 -22.91
N ASN A 139 18.51 -13.66 -23.46
CA ASN A 139 18.92 -14.09 -24.79
C ASN A 139 20.07 -15.12 -24.69
N GLU A 140 19.72 -16.40 -24.65
CA GLU A 140 20.67 -17.51 -24.49
C GLU A 140 20.84 -18.28 -25.82
N PHE A 141 22.01 -18.17 -26.44
CA PHE A 141 22.30 -18.95 -27.64
C PHE A 141 22.86 -20.33 -27.27
N LEU A 142 22.04 -21.36 -27.47
CA LEU A 142 22.27 -22.74 -27.04
C LEU A 142 22.28 -23.67 -28.26
N LEU A 143 23.44 -23.88 -28.88
CA LEU A 143 23.58 -24.77 -30.03
C LEU A 143 23.76 -26.22 -29.57
N GLY A 144 22.73 -27.04 -29.76
CA GLY A 144 22.78 -28.50 -29.54
C GLY A 144 23.27 -29.28 -30.77
N ASN A 145 23.48 -30.59 -30.60
CA ASN A 145 23.77 -31.56 -31.68
C ASN A 145 24.91 -31.12 -32.63
N VAL A 146 25.99 -30.54 -32.08
CA VAL A 146 27.02 -29.83 -32.85
C VAL A 146 27.75 -30.65 -33.92
N LYS A 147 27.73 -31.98 -33.84
CA LYS A 147 28.33 -32.85 -34.89
C LYS A 147 27.61 -32.73 -36.22
N GLU A 148 26.34 -32.36 -36.21
CA GLU A 148 25.48 -32.25 -37.39
C GLU A 148 25.19 -30.79 -37.75
N ALA A 149 25.26 -29.89 -36.76
CA ALA A 149 24.89 -28.49 -36.87
C ALA A 149 25.74 -27.67 -37.84
N PHE A 150 27.02 -28.03 -38.01
CA PHE A 150 27.96 -27.33 -38.91
C PHE A 150 28.20 -28.10 -40.21
N ASP A 151 28.47 -27.39 -41.30
CA ASP A 151 29.04 -27.95 -42.52
C ASP A 151 30.57 -28.13 -42.43
N ASP A 152 31.19 -28.64 -43.50
CA ASP A 152 32.63 -28.91 -43.55
C ASP A 152 33.50 -27.63 -43.44
N ASN A 153 32.91 -26.44 -43.65
CA ASN A 153 33.57 -25.15 -43.51
C ASN A 153 33.33 -24.51 -42.13
N GLY A 154 32.55 -25.15 -41.26
CA GLY A 154 32.21 -24.62 -39.93
C GLY A 154 31.06 -23.61 -39.95
N VAL A 155 30.24 -23.60 -41.00
CA VAL A 155 29.04 -22.77 -41.14
C VAL A 155 27.84 -23.50 -40.57
N ILE A 156 26.98 -22.80 -39.81
CA ILE A 156 25.73 -23.38 -39.28
C ILE A 156 24.79 -23.71 -40.45
N LYS A 157 24.26 -24.94 -40.51
CA LYS A 157 23.40 -25.38 -41.63
C LYS A 157 21.97 -24.83 -41.54
N ASP A 158 21.44 -24.75 -40.33
CA ASP A 158 20.04 -24.40 -40.10
C ASP A 158 19.81 -22.88 -40.10
N GLN A 159 18.97 -22.40 -41.02
CA GLN A 159 18.71 -20.97 -41.21
C GLN A 159 17.93 -20.36 -40.04
N GLN A 160 17.07 -21.13 -39.36
CA GLN A 160 16.34 -20.61 -38.20
C GLN A 160 17.28 -20.37 -37.02
N THR A 161 18.24 -21.28 -36.82
CA THR A 161 19.31 -21.15 -35.83
C THR A 161 20.21 -19.95 -36.14
N ILE A 162 20.55 -19.71 -37.41
CA ILE A 162 21.30 -18.49 -37.82
C ILE A 162 20.49 -17.25 -37.45
N LYS A 163 19.20 -17.19 -37.82
CA LYS A 163 18.35 -16.05 -37.51
C LYS A 163 18.26 -15.78 -36.00
N PHE A 164 18.11 -16.82 -35.19
CA PHE A 164 18.09 -16.65 -33.73
C PHE A 164 19.43 -16.15 -33.17
N LEU A 165 20.55 -16.58 -33.75
CA LEU A 165 21.87 -16.04 -33.42
C LEU A 165 21.99 -14.56 -33.81
N GLU A 166 21.45 -14.17 -34.97
CA GLU A 166 21.39 -12.78 -35.41
C GLU A 166 20.58 -11.92 -34.44
N ASP A 167 19.42 -12.39 -34.00
CA ASP A 167 18.59 -11.71 -33.00
C ASP A 167 19.38 -11.55 -31.68
N CYS A 168 19.97 -12.63 -31.15
CA CYS A 168 20.79 -12.59 -29.94
C CYS A 168 21.99 -11.62 -30.08
N PHE A 169 22.65 -11.59 -31.23
CA PHE A 169 23.81 -10.74 -31.47
C PHE A 169 23.41 -9.26 -31.62
N ASN A 170 22.30 -8.96 -32.30
CA ASN A 170 21.78 -7.59 -32.40
C ASN A 170 21.37 -7.06 -31.02
N GLU A 171 20.73 -7.89 -30.20
CA GLU A 171 20.44 -7.54 -28.80
C GLU A 171 21.73 -7.31 -28.01
N PHE A 172 22.79 -8.08 -28.27
CA PHE A 172 24.08 -7.83 -27.64
C PHE A 172 24.71 -6.49 -28.08
N LEU A 173 24.60 -6.11 -29.36
CA LEU A 173 25.05 -4.81 -29.84
C LEU A 173 24.31 -3.68 -29.12
N ASN A 174 22.97 -3.74 -29.06
CA ASN A 174 22.14 -2.77 -28.34
C ASN A 174 22.53 -2.71 -26.85
N PHE A 175 22.72 -3.88 -26.22
CA PHE A 175 23.11 -3.99 -24.83
C PHE A 175 24.47 -3.34 -24.57
N VAL A 176 25.46 -3.57 -25.44
CA VAL A 176 26.76 -2.89 -25.39
C VAL A 176 26.58 -1.39 -25.56
N GLU A 177 25.81 -0.93 -26.54
CA GLU A 177 25.52 0.49 -26.76
C GLU A 177 24.90 1.17 -25.54
N ILE A 178 23.94 0.53 -24.88
CA ILE A 178 23.33 1.03 -23.64
C ILE A 178 24.38 1.16 -22.55
N HIS A 179 25.22 0.14 -22.37
CA HIS A 179 26.27 0.14 -21.33
C HIS A 179 27.42 1.07 -21.67
N GLN A 180 27.69 1.32 -22.95
CA GLN A 180 28.68 2.27 -23.43
C GLN A 180 28.17 3.70 -23.34
N ASN A 181 26.90 3.96 -23.63
CA ASN A 181 26.28 5.27 -23.44
C ASN A 181 26.18 5.60 -21.96
N ALA A 182 25.82 4.62 -21.11
CA ALA A 182 25.94 4.72 -19.65
C ALA A 182 27.40 4.89 -19.20
N SER A 183 28.37 4.37 -19.94
CA SER A 183 29.81 4.56 -19.68
C SER A 183 30.39 5.84 -20.30
N ALA A 184 29.73 6.47 -21.28
CA ALA A 184 30.10 7.74 -21.91
C ALA A 184 29.58 8.91 -21.06
N THR A 185 28.41 8.75 -20.43
CA THR A 185 28.03 9.54 -19.25
C THR A 185 28.96 9.30 -18.05
N LYS A 186 29.66 8.15 -17.97
CA LYS A 186 30.74 7.89 -16.98
C LYS A 186 32.16 8.33 -17.43
N LYS A 187 32.45 8.57 -18.71
CA LYS A 187 33.79 8.98 -19.21
C LYS A 187 33.98 10.50 -19.24
N GLY A 188 32.90 11.27 -19.05
CA GLY A 188 32.97 12.63 -18.52
C GLY A 188 33.26 12.70 -17.02
N THR A 189 33.42 11.57 -16.35
CA THR A 189 33.61 11.45 -14.90
C THR A 189 34.69 10.41 -14.58
N GLN A 190 35.94 10.69 -14.95
CA GLN A 190 37.06 10.17 -14.16
C GLN A 190 37.07 10.93 -12.83
N HIS A 191 36.68 10.24 -11.76
CA HIS A 191 36.73 10.67 -10.36
C HIS A 191 36.17 12.07 -10.08
N GLU A 192 34.90 12.27 -10.39
CA GLU A 192 34.04 13.13 -9.58
C GLU A 192 32.81 12.30 -9.16
N ASN A 193 32.43 12.44 -7.89
CA ASN A 193 31.44 11.59 -7.20
C ASN A 193 30.11 11.48 -7.96
N GLY A 194 29.72 10.25 -8.35
CA GLY A 194 28.42 9.96 -8.97
C GLY A 194 27.27 10.10 -7.95
N GLY A 195 26.81 11.33 -7.74
CA GLY A 195 25.68 11.65 -6.87
C GLY A 195 24.34 11.46 -7.57
N VAL A 196 23.30 11.09 -6.80
CA VAL A 196 21.90 11.25 -7.21
C VAL A 196 21.64 12.73 -7.48
N ARG A 197 21.04 13.07 -8.62
CA ARG A 197 20.55 14.43 -8.85
C ARG A 197 19.28 14.64 -8.03
N TRP A 198 19.36 15.53 -7.06
CA TRP A 198 18.26 15.90 -6.17
C TRP A 198 17.58 17.17 -6.68
N ASP A 199 16.25 17.17 -6.69
CA ASP A 199 15.45 18.34 -7.06
C ASP A 199 15.23 19.27 -5.86
N LYS A 200 15.16 18.71 -4.65
CA LYS A 200 15.11 19.45 -3.38
C LYS A 200 15.55 18.56 -2.22
N ALA A 201 15.93 19.18 -1.11
CA ALA A 201 16.32 18.50 0.11
C ALA A 201 15.51 18.99 1.32
N TYR A 202 15.09 18.03 2.14
CA TYR A 202 14.46 18.20 3.44
C TYR A 202 15.21 17.38 4.48
N ASP A 203 14.99 17.65 5.75
CA ASP A 203 15.60 16.85 6.81
C ASP A 203 14.88 15.52 6.96
N VAL A 204 13.54 15.57 6.92
CA VAL A 204 12.67 14.39 7.01
C VAL A 204 11.66 14.39 5.87
N LEU A 205 11.49 13.23 5.24
CA LEU A 205 10.35 12.97 4.35
C LEU A 205 9.34 12.09 5.07
N VAL A 206 8.07 12.47 5.03
CA VAL A 206 6.96 11.66 5.53
C VAL A 206 6.03 11.34 4.37
N LEU A 207 5.86 10.05 4.10
CA LEU A 207 5.10 9.55 2.95
C LEU A 207 3.74 9.05 3.42
N GLY A 208 2.67 9.81 3.12
CA GLY A 208 1.29 9.59 3.54
C GLY A 208 0.84 10.59 4.61
N PHE A 209 -0.28 11.30 4.39
CA PHE A 209 -0.83 12.31 5.30
C PHE A 209 -2.12 11.79 6.00
N GLY A 210 -2.02 10.61 6.60
CA GLY A 210 -2.98 10.10 7.59
C GLY A 210 -2.61 10.51 9.03
N ALA A 211 -3.22 9.88 10.06
CA ALA A 211 -2.86 10.16 11.45
C ALA A 211 -1.38 9.90 11.78
N ALA A 212 -0.83 8.78 11.29
CA ALA A 212 0.57 8.42 11.52
C ALA A 212 1.52 9.45 10.90
N GLY A 213 1.29 9.82 9.63
CA GLY A 213 2.12 10.79 8.93
C GLY A 213 1.98 12.22 9.47
N ALA A 214 0.76 12.66 9.79
CA ALA A 214 0.54 13.95 10.45
C ALA A 214 1.29 14.03 11.79
N THR A 215 1.24 12.94 12.56
CA THR A 215 1.94 12.83 13.84
C THR A 215 3.46 12.83 13.65
N ALA A 216 3.98 12.02 12.73
CA ALA A 216 5.41 11.97 12.43
C ALA A 216 5.95 13.32 11.94
N ALA A 217 5.25 13.98 11.02
CA ALA A 217 5.63 15.29 10.52
C ALA A 217 5.63 16.35 11.62
N ARG A 218 4.59 16.37 12.46
CA ARG A 218 4.49 17.25 13.64
C ARG A 218 5.69 17.08 14.56
N PHE A 219 5.96 15.85 14.99
CA PHE A 219 7.04 15.60 15.97
C PHE A 219 8.44 15.77 15.37
N ALA A 220 8.62 15.47 14.09
CA ALA A 220 9.87 15.79 13.40
C ALA A 220 10.12 17.30 13.38
N ALA A 221 9.10 18.10 13.05
CA ALA A 221 9.18 19.55 13.08
C ALA A 221 9.37 20.11 14.51
N ASP A 222 8.75 19.52 15.53
CA ASP A 222 8.98 19.89 16.93
C ASP A 222 10.43 19.60 17.40
N LYS A 223 11.14 18.69 16.71
CA LYS A 223 12.58 18.45 16.88
C LYS A 223 13.46 19.35 16.01
N GLY A 224 12.87 20.33 15.31
CA GLY A 224 13.57 21.33 14.50
C GLY A 224 13.88 20.89 13.07
N ALA A 225 13.34 19.76 12.59
CA ALA A 225 13.54 19.31 11.22
C ALA A 225 12.68 20.12 10.24
N LYS A 226 13.25 20.45 9.07
CA LYS A 226 12.46 20.86 7.89
C LYS A 226 11.86 19.61 7.24
N VAL A 227 10.53 19.54 7.19
CA VAL A 227 9.80 18.33 6.78
C VAL A 227 9.09 18.55 5.44
N LEU A 228 9.14 17.54 4.57
CA LEU A 228 8.17 17.38 3.49
C LEU A 228 7.21 16.25 3.84
N LEU A 229 5.93 16.55 3.85
CA LEU A 229 4.84 15.59 4.01
C LEU A 229 4.10 15.46 2.67
N VAL A 230 4.00 14.25 2.12
CA VAL A 230 3.29 14.04 0.85
C VAL A 230 2.09 13.12 1.03
N ASP A 231 1.05 13.32 0.23
CA ASP A 231 -0.10 12.42 0.15
C ASP A 231 -0.43 12.10 -1.31
N ALA A 232 -0.82 10.86 -1.57
CA ALA A 232 -1.32 10.44 -2.87
C ALA A 232 -2.71 11.02 -3.18
N ALA A 233 -3.49 11.34 -2.14
CA ALA A 233 -4.78 11.98 -2.25
C ALA A 233 -4.63 13.48 -2.58
N PRO A 234 -5.54 14.04 -3.40
CA PRO A 234 -5.61 15.49 -3.63
C PRO A 234 -6.01 16.25 -2.36
N GLU A 235 -5.80 17.58 -2.35
CA GLU A 235 -6.24 18.44 -1.25
C GLU A 235 -7.74 18.23 -1.03
N GLY A 236 -8.11 18.05 0.23
CA GLY A 236 -9.47 17.77 0.63
C GLY A 236 -9.81 16.29 0.68
N HIS A 237 -8.94 15.38 0.27
CA HIS A 237 -9.11 13.93 0.40
C HIS A 237 -8.02 13.26 1.25
N GLU A 238 -7.08 14.05 1.77
CA GLU A 238 -6.06 13.60 2.71
C GLU A 238 -6.67 13.18 4.06
N GLY A 239 -5.89 12.42 4.83
CA GLY A 239 -6.30 11.86 6.11
C GLY A 239 -6.46 10.34 6.10
N GLY A 240 -6.38 9.71 4.91
CA GLY A 240 -6.48 8.26 4.76
C GLY A 240 -7.70 7.66 5.47
N ASN A 241 -7.56 6.47 6.05
CA ASN A 241 -8.60 5.84 6.85
C ASN A 241 -8.97 6.65 8.11
N THR A 242 -8.04 7.42 8.67
CA THR A 242 -8.27 8.23 9.88
C THR A 242 -9.44 9.18 9.71
N ARG A 243 -9.59 9.83 8.55
CA ARG A 243 -10.71 10.75 8.29
C ARG A 243 -12.08 10.06 8.40
N TYR A 244 -12.15 8.78 8.10
CA TYR A 244 -13.39 8.00 8.05
C TYR A 244 -13.64 7.15 9.30
N ALA A 245 -12.64 7.01 10.17
CA ALA A 245 -12.72 6.23 11.39
C ALA A 245 -13.74 6.81 12.39
N GLY A 246 -14.08 6.03 13.41
CA GLY A 246 -14.91 6.46 14.54
C GLY A 246 -14.35 7.62 15.36
N GLN A 247 -13.07 7.99 15.18
CA GLN A 247 -12.33 8.99 15.97
C GLN A 247 -12.11 8.58 17.44
N VAL A 248 -12.30 7.29 17.75
CA VAL A 248 -12.03 6.67 19.05
C VAL A 248 -10.62 6.08 19.06
N VAL A 249 -9.84 6.36 20.10
CA VAL A 249 -8.48 5.85 20.26
C VAL A 249 -8.43 4.86 21.41
N LEU A 250 -7.81 3.71 21.21
CA LEU A 250 -7.65 2.71 22.26
C LEU A 250 -6.77 3.21 23.40
N THR A 251 -7.25 3.01 24.62
CA THR A 251 -6.59 3.41 25.86
C THR A 251 -6.76 2.32 26.91
N GLY A 252 -5.95 2.38 27.96
CA GLY A 252 -6.07 1.50 29.12
C GLY A 252 -5.72 2.25 30.39
N TYR A 253 -5.99 1.65 31.55
CA TYR A 253 -5.64 2.21 32.86
C TYR A 253 -4.51 1.47 33.57
N ASP A 254 -4.13 0.28 33.09
CA ASP A 254 -3.18 -0.61 33.76
C ASP A 254 -2.32 -1.34 32.73
N TYR A 255 -0.99 -1.21 32.86
CA TYR A 255 -0.03 -1.74 31.90
C TYR A 255 -0.03 -3.27 31.84
N ASP A 256 0.06 -3.94 33.00
CA ASP A 256 0.18 -5.39 33.07
C ASP A 256 -1.09 -6.08 32.56
N LYS A 257 -2.25 -5.52 32.91
CA LYS A 257 -3.55 -6.00 32.39
C LYS A 257 -3.69 -5.78 30.89
N MET A 258 -3.30 -4.60 30.37
CA MET A 258 -3.32 -4.37 28.91
C MET A 258 -2.37 -5.32 28.18
N LEU A 259 -1.20 -5.61 28.75
CA LEU A 259 -0.25 -6.56 28.18
C LEU A 259 -0.84 -7.99 28.13
N ALA A 260 -1.50 -8.43 29.20
CA ALA A 260 -2.20 -9.71 29.24
C ALA A 260 -3.33 -9.80 28.19
N TYR A 261 -4.10 -8.72 28.04
CA TYR A 261 -5.16 -8.62 27.04
C TYR A 261 -4.63 -8.76 25.61
N PHE A 262 -3.57 -8.02 25.26
CA PHE A 262 -3.00 -8.08 23.91
C PHE A 262 -2.32 -9.41 23.59
N LYS A 263 -1.65 -10.04 24.56
CA LYS A 263 -1.09 -11.39 24.37
C LYS A 263 -2.17 -12.41 23.97
N GLN A 264 -3.40 -12.25 24.46
CA GLN A 264 -4.53 -13.09 24.04
C GLN A 264 -5.07 -12.71 22.67
N LEU A 265 -5.14 -11.40 22.32
CA LEU A 265 -5.56 -10.96 20.98
C LEU A 265 -4.67 -11.51 19.86
N PHE A 266 -3.36 -11.58 20.07
CA PHE A 266 -2.45 -12.18 19.08
C PHE A 266 -2.60 -13.70 18.97
N GLY A 267 -3.13 -14.34 20.02
CA GLY A 267 -3.32 -15.78 20.08
C GLY A 267 -2.02 -16.52 19.77
N PRO A 268 -1.97 -17.35 18.71
CA PRO A 268 -0.77 -18.11 18.35
C PRO A 268 0.28 -17.31 17.56
N ILE A 269 0.00 -16.05 17.19
CA ILE A 269 0.93 -15.25 16.40
C ILE A 269 2.03 -14.68 17.30
N GLU A 270 3.28 -14.99 16.95
CA GLU A 270 4.45 -14.44 17.63
C GLU A 270 4.62 -12.95 17.30
N ILE A 271 4.86 -12.14 18.33
CA ILE A 271 5.14 -10.72 18.21
C ILE A 271 6.38 -10.38 19.03
N ASP A 272 7.20 -9.45 18.54
CA ASP A 272 8.34 -8.95 19.29
C ASP A 272 7.86 -8.30 20.60
N GLU A 273 8.35 -8.80 21.73
CA GLU A 273 7.90 -8.35 23.05
C GLU A 273 8.18 -6.86 23.29
N LYS A 274 9.25 -6.29 22.71
CA LYS A 274 9.57 -4.87 22.88
C LYS A 274 8.60 -4.01 22.10
N VAL A 275 8.27 -4.40 20.87
CA VAL A 275 7.26 -3.70 20.07
C VAL A 275 5.92 -3.70 20.80
N LEU A 276 5.52 -4.87 21.32
CA LEU A 276 4.29 -4.99 22.11
C LEU A 276 4.33 -4.12 23.37
N SER A 277 5.40 -4.20 24.15
CA SER A 277 5.58 -3.39 25.36
C SER A 277 5.51 -1.89 25.06
N THR A 278 6.11 -1.42 23.96
CA THR A 278 6.04 -0.02 23.52
C THR A 278 4.63 0.39 23.12
N TYR A 279 3.90 -0.50 22.43
CA TYR A 279 2.52 -0.22 22.05
C TYR A 279 1.59 -0.13 23.27
N VAL A 280 1.70 -1.07 24.22
CA VAL A 280 0.92 -1.08 25.45
C VAL A 280 1.26 0.11 26.34
N ASP A 281 2.54 0.47 26.45
CA ASP A 281 2.98 1.66 27.19
C ASP A 281 2.34 2.94 26.62
N GLY A 282 2.35 3.07 25.29
CA GLY A 282 1.71 4.20 24.62
C GLY A 282 0.18 4.25 24.83
N ILE A 283 -0.49 3.09 24.86
CA ILE A 283 -1.93 2.99 25.11
C ILE A 283 -2.30 3.49 26.51
N VAL A 284 -1.56 3.12 27.55
CA VAL A 284 -1.87 3.52 28.93
C VAL A 284 -1.57 5.00 29.20
N HIS A 285 -0.61 5.60 28.48
CA HIS A 285 -0.28 7.03 28.57
C HIS A 285 -1.01 7.90 27.53
N MET A 286 -1.92 7.33 26.74
CA MET A 286 -2.55 8.03 25.62
C MET A 286 -3.37 9.26 26.05
N ARG A 287 -3.99 9.25 27.23
CA ARG A 287 -4.75 10.42 27.73
C ARG A 287 -3.83 11.62 28.02
N GLU A 288 -2.65 11.36 28.55
CA GLU A 288 -1.62 12.39 28.75
C GLU A 288 -1.11 12.90 27.40
N TYR A 289 -0.97 12.02 26.40
CA TYR A 289 -0.64 12.42 25.04
C TYR A 289 -1.66 13.43 24.48
N PHE A 290 -2.96 13.19 24.67
CA PHE A 290 -4.02 14.10 24.21
C PHE A 290 -3.90 15.49 24.86
N GLN A 291 -3.64 15.52 26.16
CA GLN A 291 -3.44 16.78 26.91
C GLN A 291 -2.18 17.51 26.46
N ASN A 292 -1.05 16.81 26.42
CA ASN A 292 0.26 17.40 26.17
C ASN A 292 0.46 17.83 24.71
N TYR A 293 -0.14 17.12 23.76
CA TYR A 293 0.21 17.27 22.35
C TYR A 293 -0.95 17.67 21.44
N LEU A 294 -2.20 17.38 21.82
CA LEU A 294 -3.38 17.71 21.02
C LEU A 294 -4.19 18.88 21.59
N GLY A 295 -3.79 19.42 22.74
CA GLY A 295 -4.49 20.54 23.40
C GLY A 295 -5.88 20.15 23.91
N VAL A 296 -6.11 18.87 24.20
CA VAL A 296 -7.38 18.36 24.73
C VAL A 296 -7.26 18.28 26.24
N GLU A 297 -7.71 19.31 26.95
CA GLU A 297 -7.59 19.42 28.42
C GLU A 297 -8.29 18.26 29.15
N HIS A 298 -9.46 17.85 28.63
CA HIS A 298 -10.29 16.79 29.20
C HIS A 298 -10.61 15.73 28.13
N PRO A 299 -9.69 14.78 27.85
CA PRO A 299 -9.97 13.67 26.96
C PRO A 299 -11.14 12.84 27.49
N VAL A 300 -12.06 12.48 26.60
CA VAL A 300 -13.35 11.89 26.99
C VAL A 300 -13.24 10.38 26.96
N SER A 301 -13.53 9.73 28.09
CA SER A 301 -13.63 8.27 28.17
C SER A 301 -14.95 7.82 27.56
N TYR A 302 -14.85 6.96 26.54
CA TYR A 302 -16.00 6.38 25.87
C TYR A 302 -16.84 5.53 26.85
N ASN A 303 -16.18 4.68 27.65
CA ASN A 303 -16.87 3.81 28.60
C ASN A 303 -17.61 4.60 29.68
N LYS A 304 -17.14 5.78 30.07
CA LYS A 304 -17.80 6.60 31.10
C LYS A 304 -18.93 7.46 30.54
N THR A 305 -18.81 7.91 29.29
CA THR A 305 -19.74 8.87 28.69
C THR A 305 -20.85 8.20 27.88
N HIS A 306 -20.58 7.06 27.25
CA HIS A 306 -21.50 6.44 26.29
C HIS A 306 -22.01 5.06 26.71
N ARG A 307 -21.42 4.47 27.75
CA ARG A 307 -21.86 3.20 28.32
C ARG A 307 -22.95 3.48 29.36
N ASP A 308 -24.20 3.38 28.95
CA ASP A 308 -25.40 3.56 29.78
C ASP A 308 -26.22 2.26 29.73
N PRO A 309 -26.63 1.68 30.87
CA PRO A 309 -27.48 0.48 30.90
C PRO A 309 -28.85 0.65 30.21
N ASP A 310 -29.33 1.89 30.03
CA ASP A 310 -30.62 2.21 29.41
C ASP A 310 -30.50 2.63 27.92
N TYR A 311 -29.29 2.76 27.35
CA TYR A 311 -29.05 3.16 25.96
C TYR A 311 -28.36 2.08 25.10
N GLN A 312 -28.54 2.25 23.79
CA GLN A 312 -28.38 1.28 22.68
C GLN A 312 -27.23 0.27 22.78
N ALA A 313 -27.55 -0.99 22.46
CA ALA A 313 -26.63 -2.13 22.39
C ALA A 313 -25.29 -1.86 21.68
N PHE A 314 -25.26 -0.93 20.71
CA PHE A 314 -24.05 -0.53 19.99
C PHE A 314 -22.97 0.08 20.89
N ALA A 315 -23.32 0.98 21.80
CA ALA A 315 -22.33 1.65 22.65
C ALA A 315 -21.68 0.71 23.67
N ASN A 316 -22.33 -0.42 23.97
CA ASN A 316 -21.78 -1.41 24.88
C ASN A 316 -20.79 -2.38 24.21
N GLY A 317 -20.78 -2.46 22.87
CA GLY A 317 -20.02 -3.43 22.08
C GLY A 317 -18.67 -2.97 21.53
N LEU A 318 -18.36 -1.67 21.56
CA LEU A 318 -17.08 -1.15 21.03
C LEU A 318 -15.88 -1.32 21.98
N SER A 319 -16.11 -1.57 23.27
CA SER A 319 -15.02 -1.64 24.26
C SER A 319 -15.43 -2.31 25.59
N PRO A 320 -14.65 -3.27 26.12
CA PRO A 320 -13.71 -4.10 25.37
C PRO A 320 -14.45 -4.94 24.33
N GLU A 321 -13.82 -5.18 23.19
CA GLU A 321 -14.41 -6.11 22.20
C GLU A 321 -14.33 -7.56 22.66
N TYR A 322 -13.33 -7.90 23.46
CA TYR A 322 -13.10 -9.26 23.97
C TYR A 322 -13.24 -9.29 25.50
N PRO A 323 -14.45 -9.07 26.06
CA PRO A 323 -14.67 -9.00 27.50
C PRO A 323 -14.29 -10.30 28.24
N GLU A 324 -14.17 -11.42 27.53
CA GLU A 324 -13.76 -12.70 28.09
C GLU A 324 -12.24 -12.81 28.36
N PHE A 325 -11.42 -11.90 27.83
CA PHE A 325 -9.96 -11.95 27.99
C PHE A 325 -9.51 -11.36 29.33
N GLU A 326 -8.45 -11.95 29.90
CA GLU A 326 -7.78 -11.37 31.06
C GLU A 326 -7.33 -9.93 30.77
N GLY A 327 -7.61 -9.00 31.69
CA GLY A 327 -7.29 -7.59 31.55
C GLY A 327 -8.32 -6.75 30.77
N ALA A 328 -9.38 -7.36 30.24
CA ALA A 328 -10.41 -6.62 29.49
C ALA A 328 -11.10 -5.52 30.33
N ASP A 329 -11.08 -5.60 31.66
CA ASP A 329 -11.65 -4.63 32.59
C ASP A 329 -10.93 -3.26 32.59
N THR A 330 -9.68 -3.20 32.11
CA THR A 330 -8.93 -1.94 32.01
C THR A 330 -9.07 -1.25 30.65
N VAL A 331 -9.61 -1.95 29.64
CA VAL A 331 -9.73 -1.46 28.26
C VAL A 331 -10.77 -0.35 28.18
N ASP A 332 -10.41 0.75 27.54
CA ASP A 332 -11.30 1.89 27.29
C ASP A 332 -10.97 2.55 25.95
N LEU A 333 -11.89 3.36 25.44
CA LEU A 333 -11.63 4.23 24.29
C LEU A 333 -11.63 5.68 24.73
N THR A 334 -10.87 6.52 24.03
CA THR A 334 -10.80 7.95 24.29
C THR A 334 -11.03 8.74 23.02
N THR A 335 -11.84 9.79 23.11
CA THR A 335 -12.10 10.76 22.04
C THR A 335 -11.60 12.14 22.43
N VAL A 336 -11.37 13.00 21.43
CA VAL A 336 -10.92 14.40 21.66
C VAL A 336 -12.06 15.31 22.15
N HIS A 337 -13.31 14.83 22.08
CA HIS A 337 -14.53 15.46 22.58
C HIS A 337 -15.66 14.42 22.63
N ASP A 338 -16.85 14.77 23.13
CA ASP A 338 -17.97 13.82 23.34
C ASP A 338 -18.56 13.21 22.06
N GLY A 339 -18.14 13.63 20.87
CA GLY A 339 -18.62 13.10 19.59
C GLY A 339 -17.69 12.06 18.93
N TYR A 340 -18.27 11.30 18.00
CA TYR A 340 -17.60 10.27 17.21
C TYR A 340 -18.13 10.28 15.74
N PHE A 341 -17.39 9.69 14.79
CA PHE A 341 -17.64 9.75 13.33
C PHE A 341 -17.73 11.15 12.71
N ASP A 342 -16.98 12.13 13.23
CA ASP A 342 -17.04 13.53 12.79
C ASP A 342 -15.68 14.11 12.34
N ALA A 343 -14.69 13.23 12.23
CA ALA A 343 -13.30 13.55 11.89
C ALA A 343 -12.60 14.52 12.86
N ALA A 344 -13.06 14.66 14.10
CA ALA A 344 -12.48 15.62 15.04
C ALA A 344 -11.00 15.37 15.36
N LEU A 345 -10.60 14.11 15.59
CA LEU A 345 -9.19 13.76 15.81
C LEU A 345 -8.37 14.07 14.55
N TRP A 346 -8.84 13.65 13.38
CA TRP A 346 -8.19 13.96 12.10
C TRP A 346 -7.97 15.47 11.92
N LYS A 347 -9.02 16.29 12.14
CA LYS A 347 -8.92 17.75 12.03
C LYS A 347 -7.90 18.34 13.00
N ASN A 348 -7.85 17.82 14.23
CA ASN A 348 -6.83 18.25 15.20
C ASN A 348 -5.42 17.92 14.68
N LEU A 349 -5.18 16.69 14.23
CA LEU A 349 -3.88 16.27 13.70
C LEU A 349 -3.47 17.06 12.46
N ARG A 350 -4.39 17.29 11.53
CA ARG A 350 -4.18 18.17 10.37
C ARG A 350 -3.81 19.59 10.82
N LYS A 351 -4.51 20.13 11.82
CA LYS A 351 -4.21 21.44 12.40
C LYS A 351 -2.78 21.50 12.96
N GLN A 352 -2.33 20.43 13.64
CA GLN A 352 -0.95 20.36 14.15
C GLN A 352 0.09 20.49 13.04
N VAL A 353 -0.17 19.96 11.85
CA VAL A 353 0.69 20.15 10.68
C VAL A 353 0.59 21.57 10.14
N THR A 354 -0.62 22.11 9.94
CA THR A 354 -0.81 23.44 9.36
C THR A 354 -0.27 24.57 10.24
N ASP A 355 -0.36 24.43 11.57
CA ASP A 355 0.21 25.36 12.54
C ASP A 355 1.76 25.42 12.45
N ARG A 356 2.37 24.43 11.80
CA ARG A 356 3.81 24.31 11.56
C ARG A 356 4.16 24.50 10.09
N SER A 357 3.32 25.20 9.32
CA SER A 357 3.54 25.46 7.88
C SER A 357 4.85 26.17 7.54
N ASN A 358 5.51 26.82 8.51
CA ASN A 358 6.86 27.34 8.36
C ASN A 358 7.94 26.22 8.27
N GLN A 359 7.70 25.09 8.91
CA GLN A 359 8.62 23.94 8.99
C GLN A 359 8.16 22.74 8.16
N VAL A 360 6.85 22.56 7.98
CA VAL A 360 6.27 21.44 7.21
C VAL A 360 5.72 21.94 5.88
N ASP A 361 6.33 21.52 4.79
CA ASP A 361 5.75 21.65 3.46
C ASP A 361 4.85 20.44 3.20
N VAL A 362 3.69 20.64 2.55
CA VAL A 362 2.79 19.54 2.17
C VAL A 362 2.59 19.52 0.68
N TRP A 363 2.66 18.33 0.07
CA TRP A 363 2.27 18.09 -1.32
C TRP A 363 1.11 17.10 -1.41
N PHE A 364 0.02 17.54 -2.00
CA PHE A 364 -1.12 16.68 -2.32
C PHE A 364 -1.00 16.09 -3.72
N ALA A 365 -1.77 15.04 -4.03
CA ALA A 365 -1.74 14.34 -5.31
C ALA A 365 -0.31 13.98 -5.76
N SER A 366 0.54 13.64 -4.79
CA SER A 366 1.98 13.46 -4.98
C SER A 366 2.43 12.10 -4.43
N PRO A 367 2.01 10.99 -5.06
CA PRO A 367 2.37 9.66 -4.58
C PRO A 367 3.88 9.42 -4.71
N ALA A 368 4.49 8.95 -3.61
CA ALA A 368 5.86 8.44 -3.65
C ALA A 368 5.89 7.09 -4.39
N LYS A 369 6.93 6.88 -5.19
CA LYS A 369 7.05 5.71 -6.08
C LYS A 369 8.22 4.80 -5.72
N HIS A 370 9.37 5.38 -5.39
CA HIS A 370 10.58 4.62 -5.10
C HIS A 370 11.36 5.23 -3.94
N LEU A 371 12.05 4.39 -3.17
CA LEU A 371 13.06 4.85 -2.23
C LEU A 371 14.41 4.98 -2.94
N VAL A 372 15.18 5.99 -2.57
CA VAL A 372 16.56 6.14 -3.03
C VAL A 372 17.47 5.62 -1.92
N GLN A 373 18.08 4.44 -2.14
CA GLN A 373 18.92 3.76 -1.15
C GLN A 373 20.39 3.79 -1.59
N ASP A 374 21.29 4.05 -0.63
CA ASP A 374 22.72 3.91 -0.84
C ASP A 374 23.08 2.42 -1.04
N PRO A 375 23.75 2.04 -2.13
CA PRO A 375 23.96 0.64 -2.46
C PRO A 375 24.92 -0.09 -1.50
N ILE A 376 25.78 0.65 -0.79
CA ILE A 376 26.83 0.12 0.07
C ILE A 376 26.35 0.05 1.52
N THR A 377 25.94 1.18 2.08
CA THR A 377 25.50 1.33 3.47
C THR A 377 24.06 0.89 3.68
N LYS A 378 23.27 0.75 2.61
CA LYS A 378 21.83 0.49 2.63
C LYS A 378 20.99 1.59 3.29
N ALA A 379 21.61 2.75 3.57
CA ALA A 379 20.91 3.90 4.10
C ALA A 379 19.90 4.46 3.08
N VAL A 380 18.69 4.77 3.53
CA VAL A 380 17.71 5.48 2.71
C VAL A 380 18.07 6.97 2.70
N LEU A 381 18.28 7.52 1.50
CA LEU A 381 18.75 8.88 1.27
C LEU A 381 17.63 9.84 0.86
N GLY A 382 16.45 9.32 0.52
CA GLY A 382 15.34 10.09 -0.01
C GLY A 382 14.31 9.22 -0.71
N ALA A 383 13.42 9.86 -1.45
CA ALA A 383 12.38 9.20 -2.22
C ALA A 383 12.16 9.90 -3.57
N GLN A 384 11.71 9.12 -4.53
CA GLN A 384 11.23 9.61 -5.81
C GLN A 384 9.71 9.78 -5.74
N ILE A 385 9.23 10.99 -6.00
CA ILE A 385 7.83 11.40 -5.79
C ILE A 385 7.26 11.90 -7.12
N GLN A 386 6.07 11.43 -7.48
CA GLN A 386 5.35 11.97 -8.62
C GLN A 386 4.75 13.33 -8.25
N ARG A 387 4.95 14.34 -9.10
CA ARG A 387 4.42 15.70 -8.92
C ARG A 387 3.89 16.19 -10.26
N GLY A 388 2.57 16.17 -10.43
CA GLY A 388 1.95 16.32 -11.75
C GLY A 388 2.43 15.22 -12.70
N ASP A 389 2.89 15.62 -13.89
CA ASP A 389 3.44 14.70 -14.89
C ASP A 389 4.93 14.40 -14.70
N SER A 390 5.57 15.02 -13.69
CA SER A 390 7.00 14.88 -13.42
C SER A 390 7.28 13.90 -12.28
N LEU A 391 8.44 13.27 -12.33
CA LEU A 391 8.94 12.39 -11.29
C LEU A 391 10.21 13.02 -10.72
N VAL A 392 10.17 13.40 -9.44
CA VAL A 392 11.20 14.22 -8.79
C VAL A 392 11.90 13.47 -7.67
N ASN A 393 13.21 13.65 -7.55
CA ASN A 393 14.02 13.05 -6.50
C ASN A 393 14.16 14.02 -5.33
N ILE A 394 13.57 13.67 -4.18
CA ILE A 394 13.65 14.49 -2.97
C ILE A 394 14.56 13.82 -1.96
N ARG A 395 15.55 14.58 -1.50
CA ARG A 395 16.52 14.12 -0.51
C ARG A 395 15.95 14.22 0.90
N ALA A 396 16.23 13.20 1.72
CA ALA A 396 16.04 13.21 3.16
C ALA A 396 17.41 13.28 3.85
N ARG A 397 17.72 14.36 4.58
CA ARG A 397 19.01 14.50 5.26
C ARG A 397 19.13 13.64 6.51
N ASN A 398 18.03 13.22 7.13
CA ASN A 398 18.04 12.47 8.38
C ASN A 398 17.22 11.17 8.29
N GLY A 399 16.06 11.17 7.62
CA GLY A 399 15.30 9.94 7.42
C GLY A 399 13.99 10.07 6.67
N VAL A 400 13.45 8.91 6.28
CA VAL A 400 12.16 8.75 5.59
C VAL A 400 11.21 7.96 6.50
N VAL A 401 9.98 8.46 6.66
CA VAL A 401 8.90 7.77 7.39
C VAL A 401 7.84 7.28 6.40
N LEU A 402 7.64 5.97 6.32
CA LEU A 402 6.57 5.32 5.59
C LEU A 402 5.28 5.28 6.45
N ALA A 403 4.29 6.10 6.09
CA ALA A 403 2.99 6.20 6.73
C ALA A 403 1.86 6.11 5.68
N THR A 404 2.06 5.23 4.69
CA THR A 404 1.31 5.19 3.42
C THR A 404 -0.01 4.43 3.48
N GLY A 405 -0.44 3.99 4.66
CA GLY A 405 -1.58 3.09 4.81
C GLY A 405 -1.30 1.69 4.26
N GLY A 406 -2.36 0.88 4.20
CA GLY A 406 -2.31 -0.50 3.75
C GLY A 406 -2.43 -0.70 2.24
N PHE A 407 -2.93 -1.87 1.86
CA PHE A 407 -3.11 -2.29 0.46
C PHE A 407 -4.55 -2.65 0.12
N GLU A 408 -5.50 -2.18 0.92
CA GLU A 408 -6.93 -2.48 0.78
C GLU A 408 -7.52 -2.19 -0.60
N ASN A 409 -6.98 -1.23 -1.36
CA ASN A 409 -7.42 -0.92 -2.73
C ASN A 409 -6.56 -1.56 -3.82
N ASN A 410 -5.74 -2.56 -3.48
CA ASN A 410 -4.92 -3.31 -4.43
C ASN A 410 -5.42 -4.75 -4.52
N GLN A 411 -6.29 -4.98 -5.50
CA GLN A 411 -6.93 -6.26 -5.73
C GLN A 411 -5.94 -7.43 -5.89
N GLN A 412 -4.78 -7.20 -6.53
CA GLN A 412 -3.75 -8.22 -6.68
C GLN A 412 -3.14 -8.59 -5.32
N TYR A 413 -2.91 -7.61 -4.45
CA TYR A 413 -2.37 -7.86 -3.11
C TYR A 413 -3.39 -8.50 -2.18
N ILE A 414 -4.68 -8.16 -2.29
CA ILE A 414 -5.75 -8.88 -1.60
C ILE A 414 -5.72 -10.37 -1.94
N GLN A 415 -5.64 -10.70 -3.23
CA GLN A 415 -5.58 -12.09 -3.67
C GLN A 415 -4.28 -12.79 -3.26
N ASN A 416 -3.13 -12.11 -3.38
CA ASN A 416 -1.82 -12.73 -3.10
C ASN A 416 -1.51 -12.87 -1.61
N PHE A 417 -1.88 -11.89 -0.78
CA PHE A 417 -1.49 -11.84 0.64
C PHE A 417 -2.60 -12.30 1.59
N ILE A 418 -3.85 -11.89 1.34
CA ILE A 418 -4.99 -12.29 2.18
C ILE A 418 -5.55 -13.64 1.71
N GLY A 419 -5.60 -13.86 0.40
CA GLY A 419 -6.08 -15.11 -0.21
C GLY A 419 -7.59 -15.16 -0.41
N VAL A 420 -8.23 -14.00 -0.62
CA VAL A 420 -9.68 -13.88 -0.83
C VAL A 420 -9.99 -13.25 -2.20
N PRO A 421 -11.16 -13.54 -2.80
CA PRO A 421 -11.45 -13.15 -4.19
C PRO A 421 -11.53 -11.65 -4.38
N LYS A 422 -12.21 -10.92 -3.49
CA LYS A 422 -12.32 -9.45 -3.46
C LYS A 422 -12.80 -8.99 -2.08
N LEU A 423 -12.56 -7.73 -1.75
CA LEU A 423 -13.09 -7.06 -0.56
C LEU A 423 -13.52 -5.64 -0.94
N LYS A 424 -14.56 -5.11 -0.30
CA LYS A 424 -15.06 -3.76 -0.54
C LYS A 424 -14.54 -2.80 0.53
N VAL A 425 -13.72 -1.84 0.11
CA VAL A 425 -13.14 -0.86 1.03
C VAL A 425 -14.21 0.12 1.50
N ILE A 426 -14.36 0.25 2.81
CA ILE A 426 -15.15 1.32 3.44
C ILE A 426 -14.25 2.51 3.76
N GLY A 427 -12.94 2.32 3.93
CA GLY A 427 -11.95 3.37 4.17
C GLY A 427 -11.60 4.25 2.96
N THR A 428 -10.40 4.82 2.95
CA THR A 428 -9.91 5.64 1.82
C THR A 428 -9.70 4.80 0.56
N LEU A 429 -9.84 5.40 -0.63
CA LEU A 429 -9.55 4.75 -1.92
C LEU A 429 -8.09 4.91 -2.37
N TYR A 430 -7.26 5.60 -1.58
CA TYR A 430 -5.89 5.97 -1.95
C TYR A 430 -4.83 4.99 -1.42
N ASN A 431 -5.20 4.08 -0.52
CA ASN A 431 -4.30 3.07 0.04
C ASN A 431 -4.15 1.88 -0.93
N LYS A 432 -3.11 1.93 -1.78
CA LYS A 432 -2.88 0.98 -2.88
C LYS A 432 -1.66 0.07 -2.69
N GLY A 433 -1.03 0.10 -1.51
CA GLY A 433 0.15 -0.71 -1.22
C GLY A 433 1.47 -0.17 -1.79
N ASP A 434 1.54 1.09 -2.25
CA ASP A 434 2.77 1.72 -2.77
C ASP A 434 3.93 1.62 -1.76
N GLY A 435 3.64 1.74 -0.46
CA GLY A 435 4.62 1.55 0.61
C GLY A 435 5.21 0.15 0.70
N ILE A 436 4.44 -0.89 0.36
CA ILE A 436 4.92 -2.28 0.36
C ILE A 436 5.98 -2.46 -0.72
N GLN A 437 5.70 -1.97 -1.93
CA GLN A 437 6.67 -2.00 -3.01
C GLN A 437 7.97 -1.29 -2.61
N MET A 438 7.86 -0.06 -2.10
CA MET A 438 9.01 0.71 -1.62
C MET A 438 9.80 -0.01 -0.51
N ALA A 439 9.11 -0.66 0.43
CA ALA A 439 9.76 -1.41 1.49
C ALA A 439 10.48 -2.66 0.96
N GLN A 440 9.86 -3.39 0.02
CA GLN A 440 10.48 -4.55 -0.64
C GLN A 440 11.72 -4.13 -1.45
N GLU A 441 11.65 -3.01 -2.18
CA GLU A 441 12.79 -2.42 -2.91
C GLU A 441 13.98 -2.15 -1.98
N ALA A 442 13.72 -1.71 -0.75
CA ALA A 442 14.75 -1.46 0.27
C ALA A 442 15.24 -2.73 1.00
N GLY A 443 14.64 -3.90 0.74
CA GLY A 443 14.96 -5.17 1.38
C GLY A 443 14.30 -5.39 2.75
N ALA A 444 13.17 -4.74 3.02
CA ALA A 444 12.43 -4.89 4.27
C ALA A 444 11.81 -6.29 4.43
N ALA A 445 11.76 -6.76 5.67
CA ALA A 445 10.86 -7.85 6.05
C ALA A 445 9.41 -7.33 6.02
N LEU A 446 8.49 -8.19 5.60
CA LEU A 446 7.06 -7.94 5.68
C LEU A 446 6.44 -8.81 6.78
N TRP A 447 5.43 -8.29 7.46
CA TRP A 447 4.68 -9.02 8.48
C TRP A 447 3.18 -8.75 8.37
N HIS A 448 2.39 -9.65 8.99
CA HIS A 448 0.93 -9.54 9.16
C HIS A 448 0.15 -9.31 7.84
N MET A 449 0.70 -9.80 6.73
CA MET A 449 0.15 -9.58 5.38
C MET A 449 -1.24 -10.18 5.16
N LYS A 450 -1.66 -11.16 5.96
CA LYS A 450 -3.00 -11.76 5.90
C LYS A 450 -4.04 -10.98 6.71
N SER A 451 -3.61 -10.14 7.64
CA SER A 451 -4.46 -9.56 8.68
C SER A 451 -5.15 -8.29 8.16
N TYR A 452 -6.47 -8.21 8.36
CA TYR A 452 -7.28 -7.06 7.98
C TYR A 452 -8.49 -6.92 8.90
N GLU A 453 -8.99 -5.69 9.04
CA GLU A 453 -10.20 -5.43 9.81
C GLU A 453 -11.39 -5.27 8.90
N GLY A 454 -12.48 -5.94 9.25
CA GLY A 454 -13.78 -5.78 8.63
C GLY A 454 -14.69 -4.87 9.46
N TYR A 455 -15.80 -4.44 8.88
CA TYR A 455 -16.91 -3.88 9.64
C TYR A 455 -18.16 -3.79 8.77
N GLY A 456 -19.32 -3.98 9.37
CA GLY A 456 -20.60 -3.92 8.69
C GLY A 456 -21.65 -4.66 9.47
N PHE A 457 -22.80 -4.92 8.85
CA PHE A 457 -23.81 -5.80 9.45
C PHE A 457 -23.43 -7.26 9.23
N ASN A 458 -23.93 -8.16 10.09
CA ASN A 458 -23.61 -9.60 10.06
C ASN A 458 -22.10 -9.83 9.97
N THR A 459 -21.36 -9.28 10.93
CA THR A 459 -19.89 -9.29 11.04
C THR A 459 -19.15 -8.34 10.11
N SER A 460 -19.35 -8.41 8.79
CA SER A 460 -18.52 -7.65 7.85
C SER A 460 -19.17 -7.39 6.49
N PHE A 461 -20.51 -7.30 6.38
CA PHE A 461 -21.14 -7.00 5.10
C PHE A 461 -21.47 -5.52 4.90
N THR A 462 -21.32 -5.12 3.65
CA THR A 462 -21.98 -3.97 3.06
C THR A 462 -22.81 -4.44 1.86
N PHE A 463 -23.62 -3.56 1.28
CA PHE A 463 -24.33 -3.87 0.05
C PHE A 463 -23.41 -3.69 -1.16
N GLU A 464 -23.55 -4.55 -2.17
CA GLU A 464 -22.76 -4.43 -3.39
C GLU A 464 -23.09 -3.13 -4.14
N ASN A 465 -22.04 -2.52 -4.68
CA ASN A 465 -22.09 -1.26 -5.43
C ASN A 465 -20.95 -1.21 -6.46
N SER A 466 -20.85 -0.13 -7.22
CA SER A 466 -19.80 -0.01 -8.24
C SER A 466 -18.39 -0.12 -7.61
N GLU A 467 -17.41 -0.61 -8.37
CA GLU A 467 -16.02 -0.75 -7.89
C GLU A 467 -15.36 0.59 -7.57
N GLU A 468 -15.82 1.67 -8.22
CA GLU A 468 -15.34 3.04 -8.00
C GLU A 468 -15.89 3.67 -6.72
N GLU A 469 -16.96 3.08 -6.14
CA GLU A 469 -17.59 3.56 -4.92
C GLU A 469 -17.11 2.76 -3.70
N ARG A 470 -16.88 3.46 -2.59
CA ARG A 470 -16.62 2.83 -1.29
C ARG A 470 -17.85 2.06 -0.81
N GLY A 471 -17.61 1.00 -0.06
CA GLY A 471 -18.65 0.33 0.72
C GLY A 471 -19.31 1.31 1.69
N LYS A 472 -20.61 1.15 1.93
CA LYS A 472 -21.29 1.96 2.94
C LYS A 472 -21.08 1.38 4.32
N PHE A 473 -20.71 2.23 5.26
CA PHE A 473 -20.59 1.88 6.65
C PHE A 473 -21.97 1.74 7.28
N ILE A 474 -22.35 0.50 7.58
CA ILE A 474 -23.65 0.13 8.15
C ILE A 474 -23.41 -0.32 9.58
N LEU A 475 -23.79 0.53 10.54
CA LEU A 475 -23.56 0.31 11.97
C LEU A 475 -24.58 -0.64 12.57
N ASP A 476 -24.14 -1.77 13.11
CA ASP A 476 -25.00 -2.68 13.88
C ASP A 476 -25.55 -2.03 15.17
N PRO A 477 -26.69 -2.52 15.69
CA PRO A 477 -27.49 -3.63 15.15
C PRO A 477 -28.52 -3.19 14.09
N TRP A 478 -28.65 -3.99 13.02
CA TRP A 478 -29.80 -3.97 12.10
C TRP A 478 -30.59 -5.29 12.16
N PRO A 479 -31.48 -5.46 13.16
CA PRO A 479 -32.25 -6.71 13.32
C PRO A 479 -33.04 -7.11 12.08
N GLU A 480 -33.50 -6.15 11.27
CA GLU A 480 -34.21 -6.42 10.02
C GLU A 480 -33.32 -7.06 8.93
N LEU A 481 -31.99 -6.98 9.06
CA LEU A 481 -31.00 -7.58 8.16
C LEU A 481 -30.33 -8.84 8.77
N SER A 482 -30.59 -9.14 10.04
CA SER A 482 -29.96 -10.26 10.77
C SER A 482 -30.96 -11.24 11.40
N GLN A 483 -32.23 -10.88 11.53
CA GLN A 483 -33.26 -11.67 12.22
C GLN A 483 -34.53 -11.84 11.38
N GLY A 484 -35.23 -12.96 11.59
CA GLY A 484 -36.50 -13.29 10.94
C GLY A 484 -36.36 -14.32 9.82
N SER A 485 -37.15 -14.15 8.76
CA SER A 485 -37.19 -15.03 7.58
C SER A 485 -36.12 -14.60 6.57
N ILE A 486 -34.86 -14.68 7.01
CA ILE A 486 -33.67 -14.17 6.30
C ILE A 486 -32.42 -15.00 6.60
N PHE A 487 -31.60 -15.23 5.57
CA PHE A 487 -30.29 -15.86 5.69
C PHE A 487 -29.30 -15.33 4.65
N VAL A 488 -28.01 -15.60 4.84
CA VAL A 488 -26.96 -15.27 3.86
C VAL A 488 -26.58 -16.51 3.08
N ALA A 489 -26.66 -16.44 1.74
CA ALA A 489 -26.25 -17.49 0.82
C ALA A 489 -24.85 -17.19 0.24
N ALA A 490 -24.01 -18.22 0.11
CA ALA A 490 -22.76 -18.21 -0.65
C ALA A 490 -23.03 -18.37 -2.16
N ASP A 491 -21.96 -18.50 -2.94
CA ASP A 491 -21.99 -18.56 -4.40
C ASP A 491 -22.86 -19.70 -4.95
N ASP A 492 -22.88 -20.85 -4.29
CA ASP A 492 -23.68 -22.02 -4.69
C ASP A 492 -25.11 -22.02 -4.13
N GLY A 493 -25.47 -21.03 -3.29
CA GLY A 493 -26.75 -20.96 -2.60
C GLY A 493 -26.76 -21.54 -1.18
N SER A 494 -25.65 -22.10 -0.70
CA SER A 494 -25.54 -22.64 0.66
C SER A 494 -25.39 -21.54 1.72
N ARG A 495 -25.91 -21.77 2.94
CA ARG A 495 -25.58 -20.93 4.11
C ARG A 495 -24.18 -21.23 4.60
N TYR A 496 -23.49 -20.24 5.16
CA TYR A 496 -22.11 -20.39 5.63
C TYR A 496 -21.76 -19.62 6.91
N LEU A 497 -22.74 -18.93 7.53
CA LEU A 497 -22.50 -18.16 8.74
C LEU A 497 -23.74 -18.08 9.62
N ARG A 498 -23.53 -17.63 10.86
CA ARG A 498 -24.57 -17.31 11.83
C ARG A 498 -24.98 -15.84 11.68
N GLU A 499 -26.16 -15.59 11.11
CA GLU A 499 -26.58 -14.21 10.75
C GLU A 499 -26.89 -13.32 11.96
N ASP A 500 -27.13 -13.89 13.15
CA ASP A 500 -27.36 -13.12 14.38
C ASP A 500 -26.08 -12.90 15.21
N GLU A 501 -24.92 -13.31 14.70
CA GLU A 501 -23.63 -13.01 15.31
C GLU A 501 -23.30 -11.52 15.20
N GLN A 502 -22.89 -10.92 16.32
CA GLN A 502 -22.30 -9.59 16.31
C GLN A 502 -20.80 -9.72 16.08
N GLY A 503 -20.31 -9.10 15.00
CA GLY A 503 -18.88 -9.13 14.70
C GLY A 503 -18.03 -8.27 15.61
N ARG A 504 -16.75 -8.62 15.72
CA ARG A 504 -15.71 -7.84 16.40
C ARG A 504 -14.70 -7.33 15.37
N HIS A 505 -15.00 -6.19 14.76
CA HIS A 505 -14.27 -5.66 13.61
C HIS A 505 -14.04 -6.70 12.51
N GLY A 506 -15.12 -7.34 12.06
CA GLY A 506 -15.06 -8.32 10.99
C GLY A 506 -14.69 -9.74 11.42
N HIS A 507 -14.53 -9.99 12.73
CA HIS A 507 -14.30 -11.33 13.27
C HIS A 507 -15.61 -11.95 13.75
N ALA A 508 -15.90 -13.17 13.31
CA ALA A 508 -17.00 -14.00 13.80
C ALA A 508 -16.45 -15.11 14.69
N TYR A 509 -17.25 -15.54 15.67
CA TYR A 509 -16.86 -16.66 16.53
C TYR A 509 -17.18 -17.99 15.86
N GLU A 510 -16.17 -18.82 15.68
CA GLU A 510 -16.34 -20.16 15.13
C GLU A 510 -15.34 -21.12 15.78
N HIS A 511 -15.86 -22.25 16.28
CA HIS A 511 -15.09 -23.35 16.86
C HIS A 511 -14.06 -22.96 17.96
N GLY A 512 -14.39 -21.97 18.79
CA GLY A 512 -13.51 -21.56 19.90
C GLY A 512 -12.56 -20.41 19.60
N SER A 513 -12.62 -19.84 18.38
CA SER A 513 -11.79 -18.72 18.00
C SER A 513 -12.59 -17.63 17.29
N TRP A 514 -12.02 -16.42 17.26
CA TRP A 514 -12.55 -15.30 16.48
C TRP A 514 -11.66 -15.08 15.27
N HIS A 515 -12.21 -15.17 14.07
CA HIS A 515 -11.51 -14.97 12.80
C HIS A 515 -12.41 -14.29 11.76
N ASN A 516 -11.80 -13.70 10.73
CA ASN A 516 -12.57 -13.21 9.59
C ASN A 516 -13.29 -14.40 8.91
N PRO A 517 -14.61 -14.29 8.67
CA PRO A 517 -15.36 -15.36 8.03
C PRO A 517 -14.86 -15.59 6.59
N THR A 518 -15.13 -16.79 6.07
CA THR A 518 -14.82 -17.11 4.67
C THR A 518 -15.48 -16.11 3.73
N VAL A 519 -14.72 -15.61 2.75
CA VAL A 519 -15.17 -14.62 1.77
C VAL A 519 -15.51 -15.32 0.46
N TYR A 520 -16.74 -15.11 -0.01
CA TYR A 520 -17.25 -15.61 -1.29
C TYR A 520 -17.41 -14.46 -2.30
N GLU A 521 -17.52 -14.79 -3.58
CA GLU A 521 -17.50 -13.78 -4.65
C GLU A 521 -18.85 -13.05 -4.82
N HIS A 522 -19.95 -13.78 -4.61
CA HIS A 522 -21.34 -13.36 -4.84
C HIS A 522 -22.26 -13.70 -3.64
N PRO A 523 -21.94 -13.25 -2.42
CA PRO A 523 -22.84 -13.48 -1.29
C PRO A 523 -24.16 -12.73 -1.46
N HIS A 524 -25.27 -13.37 -1.12
CA HIS A 524 -26.61 -12.79 -1.23
C HIS A 524 -27.39 -12.88 0.09
N LEU A 525 -28.05 -11.78 0.46
CA LEU A 525 -29.03 -11.76 1.54
C LEU A 525 -30.38 -12.24 1.00
N VAL A 526 -30.80 -13.46 1.35
CA VAL A 526 -32.03 -14.10 0.86
C VAL A 526 -33.14 -13.99 1.90
N PHE A 527 -34.33 -13.55 1.48
CA PHE A 527 -35.48 -13.34 2.38
C PHE A 527 -36.83 -13.44 1.65
N ASP A 528 -37.93 -13.53 2.42
CA ASP A 528 -39.29 -13.60 1.88
C ASP A 528 -40.07 -12.28 1.90
N GLU A 529 -41.29 -12.28 1.34
CA GLU A 529 -42.19 -11.11 1.32
C GLU A 529 -42.46 -10.53 2.72
N ALA A 530 -42.60 -11.39 3.75
CA ALA A 530 -42.86 -10.93 5.11
C ALA A 530 -41.65 -10.14 5.66
N GLN A 531 -40.43 -10.63 5.44
CA GLN A 531 -39.22 -9.91 5.81
C GLN A 531 -39.03 -8.64 4.94
N CYS A 532 -39.31 -8.72 3.64
CA CYS A 532 -39.22 -7.59 2.72
C CYS A 532 -40.06 -6.39 3.23
N ASN A 533 -41.28 -6.66 3.71
CA ASN A 533 -42.15 -5.64 4.26
C ASN A 533 -41.62 -5.06 5.59
N LYS A 534 -40.96 -5.86 6.44
CA LYS A 534 -40.26 -5.35 7.63
C LYS A 534 -39.12 -4.41 7.24
N ILE A 535 -38.29 -4.80 6.26
CA ILE A 535 -37.19 -3.96 5.78
C ILE A 535 -37.73 -2.64 5.22
N LYS A 536 -38.81 -2.67 4.42
CA LYS A 536 -39.46 -1.45 3.88
C LYS A 536 -40.00 -0.52 4.96
N SER A 537 -40.40 -1.05 6.12
CA SER A 537 -40.92 -0.25 7.23
C SER A 537 -39.86 0.62 7.90
N ARG A 538 -38.56 0.35 7.62
CA ARG A 538 -37.43 1.09 8.17
C ARG A 538 -36.63 1.75 7.06
N LYS A 539 -36.15 2.97 7.30
CA LYS A 539 -35.27 3.65 6.37
C LYS A 539 -33.84 3.15 6.54
N LEU A 540 -33.41 2.23 5.68
CA LEU A 540 -32.05 1.73 5.67
C LEU A 540 -31.03 2.83 5.34
N PRO A 541 -29.79 2.75 5.85
CA PRO A 541 -28.69 3.67 5.54
C PRO A 541 -28.07 3.39 4.16
N TYR A 542 -28.84 2.79 3.25
CA TYR A 542 -28.48 2.51 1.87
C TYR A 542 -29.73 2.68 0.98
N PRO A 543 -29.91 3.84 0.32
CA PRO A 543 -31.16 4.15 -0.39
C PRO A 543 -31.38 3.27 -1.62
N LYS A 544 -30.31 2.75 -2.23
CA LYS A 544 -30.35 1.88 -3.42
C LYS A 544 -30.71 0.42 -3.09
N PHE A 545 -30.99 0.08 -1.83
CA PHE A 545 -31.19 -1.31 -1.40
C PHE A 545 -32.19 -2.07 -2.30
N PHE A 546 -33.40 -1.53 -2.47
CA PHE A 546 -34.43 -2.17 -3.29
C PHE A 546 -34.19 -2.03 -4.80
N GLU A 547 -33.27 -1.18 -5.24
CA GLU A 547 -32.88 -1.08 -6.66
C GLU A 547 -31.99 -2.26 -7.06
N ILE A 548 -31.18 -2.76 -6.13
CA ILE A 548 -30.28 -3.91 -6.34
C ILE A 548 -30.89 -5.24 -5.88
N THR A 549 -32.01 -5.22 -5.15
CA THR A 549 -32.73 -6.44 -4.74
C THR A 549 -33.43 -7.09 -5.93
N VAL A 550 -33.14 -8.36 -6.20
CA VAL A 550 -33.90 -9.16 -7.16
C VAL A 550 -35.11 -9.79 -6.49
N LYS A 551 -36.23 -9.85 -7.21
CA LYS A 551 -37.46 -10.57 -6.82
C LYS A 551 -37.64 -11.78 -7.72
N ALA A 552 -38.06 -12.93 -7.19
CA ALA A 552 -38.41 -14.13 -7.93
C ALA A 552 -39.69 -14.77 -7.39
N GLU A 553 -40.50 -15.40 -8.23
CA GLU A 553 -41.77 -16.01 -7.82
C GLU A 553 -41.57 -17.43 -7.25
N ASN A 554 -40.41 -18.05 -7.48
CA ASN A 554 -40.00 -19.35 -6.92
C ASN A 554 -38.46 -19.44 -6.77
N LEU A 555 -37.98 -20.51 -6.12
CA LEU A 555 -36.55 -20.69 -5.82
C LEU A 555 -35.69 -20.98 -7.05
N ASP A 556 -36.19 -21.70 -8.06
CA ASP A 556 -35.44 -21.96 -9.30
C ASP A 556 -35.14 -20.66 -10.05
N GLU A 557 -36.14 -19.77 -10.12
CA GLU A 557 -35.99 -18.44 -10.69
C GLU A 557 -35.01 -17.59 -9.85
N LEU A 558 -35.08 -17.69 -8.51
CA LEU A 558 -34.14 -16.96 -7.63
C LEU A 558 -32.71 -17.44 -7.84
N ALA A 559 -32.48 -18.76 -7.81
CA ALA A 559 -31.18 -19.38 -8.02
C ALA A 559 -30.55 -18.95 -9.35
N THR A 560 -31.35 -18.95 -10.42
CA THR A 560 -30.93 -18.46 -11.74
C THR A 560 -30.49 -16.99 -11.70
N LYS A 561 -31.24 -16.13 -10.99
CA LYS A 561 -30.96 -14.68 -10.89
C LYS A 561 -29.72 -14.35 -10.06
N ILE A 562 -29.39 -15.18 -9.06
CA ILE A 562 -28.22 -14.98 -8.20
C ILE A 562 -27.04 -15.88 -8.57
N HIS A 563 -27.16 -16.66 -9.65
CA HIS A 563 -26.16 -17.62 -10.14
C HIS A 563 -25.82 -18.76 -9.15
N ALA A 564 -26.78 -19.17 -8.32
CA ALA A 564 -26.66 -20.29 -7.39
C ALA A 564 -27.15 -21.61 -7.98
N ASP A 565 -26.83 -22.73 -7.32
CA ASP A 565 -27.41 -24.04 -7.65
C ASP A 565 -28.83 -24.15 -7.08
N PRO A 566 -29.86 -24.42 -7.90
CA PRO A 566 -31.26 -24.45 -7.44
C PRO A 566 -31.52 -25.54 -6.41
N LEU A 567 -30.86 -26.71 -6.51
CA LEU A 567 -31.03 -27.82 -5.56
C LEU A 567 -30.36 -27.50 -4.23
N VAL A 568 -29.20 -26.84 -4.25
CA VAL A 568 -28.51 -26.40 -3.03
C VAL A 568 -29.32 -25.32 -2.31
N LEU A 569 -29.87 -24.35 -3.04
CA LEU A 569 -30.69 -23.29 -2.46
C LEU A 569 -32.01 -23.84 -1.88
N GLU A 570 -32.68 -24.77 -2.57
CA GLU A 570 -33.87 -25.46 -2.07
C GLU A 570 -33.57 -26.21 -0.76
N LYS A 571 -32.48 -26.97 -0.73
CA LYS A 571 -32.03 -27.67 0.48
C LYS A 571 -31.75 -26.68 1.62
N THR A 572 -31.09 -25.57 1.32
CA THR A 572 -30.75 -24.53 2.30
C THR A 572 -32.00 -23.92 2.94
N LEU A 573 -33.02 -23.57 2.14
CA LEU A 573 -34.29 -23.06 2.66
C LEU A 573 -35.00 -24.11 3.53
N LYS A 574 -35.01 -25.37 3.11
CA LYS A 574 -35.64 -26.46 3.87
C LYS A 574 -34.97 -26.66 5.22
N ASP A 575 -33.64 -26.68 5.26
CA ASP A 575 -32.86 -26.87 6.48
C ASP A 575 -33.02 -25.66 7.42
N PHE A 576 -33.01 -24.43 6.89
CA PHE A 576 -33.27 -23.22 7.66
C PHE A 576 -34.68 -23.22 8.27
N ASN A 577 -35.70 -23.59 7.48
CA ASN A 577 -37.07 -23.67 7.96
C ASN A 577 -37.28 -24.76 9.01
N GLU A 578 -36.54 -25.87 8.92
CA GLU A 578 -36.52 -26.88 9.98
C GLU A 578 -35.87 -26.35 11.25
N ALA A 579 -34.72 -25.69 11.14
CA ALA A 579 -34.04 -25.06 12.27
C ALA A 579 -34.95 -24.02 12.96
N ALA A 580 -35.63 -23.17 12.18
CA ALA A 580 -36.55 -22.17 12.70
C ALA A 580 -37.81 -22.77 13.37
N ARG A 581 -38.28 -23.95 12.92
CA ARG A 581 -39.42 -24.65 13.54
C ARG A 581 -39.04 -25.40 14.81
N THR A 582 -37.88 -26.06 14.80
CA THR A 582 -37.40 -26.87 15.91
C THR A 582 -36.66 -26.04 16.97
N GLY A 583 -36.23 -24.83 16.61
CA GLY A 583 -35.42 -23.95 17.45
C GLY A 583 -33.96 -24.39 17.55
N THR A 584 -33.47 -25.25 16.64
CA THR A 584 -32.10 -25.76 16.66
C THR A 584 -31.45 -25.60 15.28
N ASP A 585 -30.52 -24.65 15.14
CA ASP A 585 -29.65 -24.55 13.96
C ASP A 585 -28.40 -25.42 14.19
N ALA A 586 -28.44 -26.67 13.73
CA ALA A 586 -27.32 -27.60 13.87
C ALA A 586 -26.11 -27.23 12.99
N ALA A 587 -26.29 -26.38 11.98
CA ALA A 587 -25.21 -25.99 11.07
C ALA A 587 -24.37 -24.85 11.65
N PHE A 588 -25.02 -23.82 12.20
CA PHE A 588 -24.33 -22.59 12.63
C PHE A 588 -24.64 -22.13 14.05
N GLY A 589 -25.54 -22.80 14.78
CA GLY A 589 -25.87 -22.42 16.16
C GLY A 589 -26.54 -21.05 16.29
N ARG A 590 -27.26 -20.60 15.26
CA ARG A 590 -28.13 -19.41 15.28
C ARG A 590 -29.23 -19.55 16.33
N SER A 591 -29.53 -18.48 17.06
CA SER A 591 -30.54 -18.50 18.12
C SER A 591 -31.95 -18.77 17.57
N ALA A 592 -32.73 -19.59 18.27
CA ALA A 592 -34.12 -19.86 17.93
C ALA A 592 -34.97 -18.57 17.87
N GLU A 593 -34.68 -17.60 18.73
CA GLU A 593 -35.41 -16.34 18.82
C GLU A 593 -35.17 -15.43 17.61
N SER A 594 -34.00 -15.56 16.97
CA SER A 594 -33.62 -14.76 15.81
C SER A 594 -34.11 -15.33 14.48
N MET A 595 -34.71 -16.53 14.48
CA MET A 595 -35.16 -17.22 13.26
C MET A 595 -36.70 -17.22 13.12
N LYS A 596 -37.17 -17.07 11.88
CA LYS A 596 -38.55 -17.38 11.48
C LYS A 596 -38.54 -18.17 10.17
N PRO A 597 -39.38 -19.21 10.00
CA PRO A 597 -39.43 -19.92 8.72
C PRO A 597 -39.78 -18.96 7.57
N LEU A 598 -39.07 -19.08 6.45
CA LEU A 598 -39.43 -18.44 5.19
C LEU A 598 -40.66 -19.15 4.60
N THR A 599 -41.45 -18.40 3.83
CA THR A 599 -42.49 -18.98 2.97
C THR A 599 -41.95 -20.09 2.06
N THR A 600 -42.78 -21.10 1.74
CA THR A 600 -42.45 -22.12 0.72
C THR A 600 -43.03 -21.78 -0.65
N THR A 601 -43.93 -20.80 -0.71
CA THR A 601 -44.50 -20.25 -1.95
C THR A 601 -44.04 -18.80 -2.05
N GLY A 602 -43.42 -18.42 -3.17
CA GLY A 602 -42.86 -17.09 -3.34
C GLY A 602 -43.90 -15.94 -3.20
N PRO A 603 -43.43 -14.69 -3.32
CA PRO A 603 -42.13 -14.34 -3.87
C PRO A 603 -40.98 -14.40 -2.85
N PHE A 604 -39.79 -14.65 -3.39
CA PHE A 604 -38.51 -14.58 -2.70
C PHE A 604 -37.70 -13.38 -3.20
N TYR A 605 -36.80 -12.91 -2.35
CA TYR A 605 -35.95 -11.76 -2.61
C TYR A 605 -34.50 -12.10 -2.31
N ALA A 606 -33.58 -11.52 -3.09
CA ALA A 606 -32.15 -11.58 -2.78
C ALA A 606 -31.49 -10.22 -3.05
N THR A 607 -30.69 -9.74 -2.08
CA THR A 607 -29.89 -8.52 -2.24
C THR A 607 -28.41 -8.90 -2.29
N PRO A 608 -27.66 -8.47 -3.32
CA PRO A 608 -26.24 -8.76 -3.42
C PRO A 608 -25.44 -8.02 -2.33
N LEU A 609 -24.52 -8.73 -1.70
CA LEU A 609 -23.65 -8.24 -0.64
C LEU A 609 -22.20 -8.17 -1.12
N ALA A 610 -21.41 -7.36 -0.43
CA ALA A 610 -19.96 -7.39 -0.52
C ALA A 610 -19.36 -7.49 0.88
N THR A 611 -18.28 -8.25 1.03
CA THR A 611 -17.53 -8.28 2.30
C THR A 611 -16.72 -7.00 2.42
N ALA A 612 -17.04 -6.21 3.43
CA ALA A 612 -16.43 -4.95 3.74
C ALA A 612 -15.07 -5.11 4.42
N MET A 613 -14.18 -4.15 4.17
CA MET A 613 -12.87 -4.02 4.81
C MET A 613 -12.64 -2.55 5.19
N LEU A 614 -12.16 -2.33 6.40
CA LEU A 614 -11.72 -1.02 6.88
C LEU A 614 -10.30 -0.72 6.43
N ASN A 615 -9.37 -1.64 6.72
CA ASN A 615 -7.96 -1.51 6.44
C ASN A 615 -7.26 -2.88 6.52
N THR A 616 -6.08 -2.99 5.91
CA THR A 616 -5.15 -4.10 6.15
C THR A 616 -4.14 -3.74 7.24
N GLN A 617 -3.55 -4.74 7.91
CA GLN A 617 -2.47 -4.57 8.90
C GLN A 617 -1.09 -4.93 8.31
N GLY A 618 -1.05 -5.52 7.11
CA GLY A 618 0.17 -5.94 6.47
C GLY A 618 1.07 -4.80 6.00
N GLY A 619 2.38 -4.99 6.13
CA GLY A 619 3.38 -4.04 5.61
C GLY A 619 4.77 -4.34 6.15
N ALA A 620 5.64 -3.31 6.16
CA ALA A 620 7.00 -3.44 6.63
C ALA A 620 7.06 -3.73 8.14
N GLN A 621 7.86 -4.72 8.53
CA GLN A 621 8.14 -4.98 9.94
C GLN A 621 8.93 -3.81 10.55
N ARG A 622 8.58 -3.43 11.78
CA ARG A 622 9.32 -2.42 12.55
C ARG A 622 9.72 -2.92 13.93
N ASN A 623 10.75 -2.29 14.49
CA ASN A 623 11.13 -2.48 15.88
C ASN A 623 10.49 -1.42 16.80
N GLU A 624 10.83 -1.45 18.09
CA GLU A 624 10.31 -0.55 19.13
C GLU A 624 10.65 0.93 18.88
N ARG A 625 11.66 1.20 18.04
CA ARG A 625 12.08 2.54 17.62
C ARG A 625 11.44 2.98 16.30
N ALA A 626 10.45 2.25 15.81
CA ALA A 626 9.80 2.45 14.52
C ALA A 626 10.74 2.32 13.31
N GLU A 627 11.95 1.76 13.48
CA GLU A 627 12.88 1.51 12.38
C GLU A 627 12.39 0.30 11.59
N VAL A 628 12.40 0.39 10.25
CA VAL A 628 12.04 -0.73 9.40
C VAL A 628 13.12 -1.81 9.48
N VAL A 629 12.69 -3.06 9.67
CA VAL A 629 13.57 -4.23 9.78
C VAL A 629 13.76 -4.87 8.41
N SER A 630 14.99 -5.21 8.06
CA SER A 630 15.33 -5.92 6.82
C SER A 630 14.94 -7.39 6.88
N ALA A 631 14.88 -8.06 5.73
CA ALA A 631 14.67 -9.51 5.66
C ALA A 631 15.74 -10.34 6.40
N THR A 632 16.89 -9.74 6.75
CA THR A 632 17.95 -10.36 7.55
C THR A 632 17.86 -10.05 9.04
N GLY A 633 16.82 -9.31 9.48
CA GLY A 633 16.58 -8.98 10.89
C GLY A 633 17.33 -7.75 11.42
N THR A 634 17.96 -6.95 10.55
CA THR A 634 18.67 -5.72 10.94
C THR A 634 17.88 -4.48 10.56
N SER A 635 17.94 -3.39 11.33
CA SER A 635 17.30 -2.13 10.92
C SER A 635 17.87 -1.61 9.59
N ILE A 636 16.99 -1.19 8.69
CA ILE A 636 17.36 -0.47 7.47
C ILE A 636 17.68 0.98 7.87
N PRO A 637 18.93 1.47 7.66
CA PRO A 637 19.30 2.79 8.14
C PRO A 637 18.44 3.90 7.52
N HIS A 638 17.98 4.81 8.38
CA HIS A 638 17.20 6.00 8.04
C HIS A 638 15.79 5.74 7.49
N LEU A 639 15.30 4.50 7.58
CA LEU A 639 13.95 4.14 7.18
C LEU A 639 13.10 3.80 8.39
N TYR A 640 11.98 4.49 8.52
CA TYR A 640 11.03 4.34 9.62
C TYR A 640 9.63 4.04 9.07
N SER A 641 8.76 3.42 9.88
CA SER A 641 7.37 3.20 9.50
C SER A 641 6.42 3.40 10.68
N ALA A 642 5.17 3.78 10.37
CA ALA A 642 4.13 3.97 11.38
C ALA A 642 2.72 3.75 10.82
N GLY A 643 1.77 3.52 11.72
CA GLY A 643 0.37 3.27 11.40
C GLY A 643 0.11 1.84 10.95
N GLU A 644 -1.00 1.66 10.22
CA GLU A 644 -1.44 0.35 9.70
C GLU A 644 -0.50 -0.24 8.62
N PHE A 645 0.47 0.54 8.12
CA PHE A 645 1.53 0.04 7.25
C PHE A 645 2.47 -0.87 8.08
N GLY A 646 2.13 -2.15 8.12
CA GLY A 646 2.72 -3.12 9.04
C GLY A 646 2.22 -2.94 10.46
N GLY A 647 0.92 -2.77 10.69
CA GLY A 647 0.31 -2.64 12.01
C GLY A 647 0.59 -3.82 12.94
N ILE A 648 0.59 -3.59 14.25
CA ILE A 648 0.88 -4.63 15.25
C ILE A 648 -0.25 -5.66 15.37
N ASN A 649 -1.47 -5.31 14.96
CA ASN A 649 -2.66 -6.13 15.12
C ASN A 649 -2.63 -7.33 14.15
N ALA A 650 -2.05 -8.44 14.63
CA ALA A 650 -1.69 -9.56 13.79
C ALA A 650 -2.79 -10.64 13.62
N ASN A 651 -3.76 -10.70 14.54
CA ASN A 651 -4.74 -11.79 14.58
C ASN A 651 -6.14 -11.26 14.87
N GLN A 652 -6.37 -10.73 16.06
CA GLN A 652 -7.60 -10.07 16.46
C GLN A 652 -7.34 -8.59 16.74
N TYR A 653 -8.41 -7.80 16.72
CA TYR A 653 -8.34 -6.36 16.84
C TYR A 653 -9.32 -5.82 17.85
N ASN A 654 -8.87 -4.85 18.65
CA ASN A 654 -9.76 -4.01 19.44
C ASN A 654 -9.90 -2.64 18.77
N GLY A 655 -11.13 -2.16 18.65
CA GLY A 655 -11.50 -0.85 18.18
C GLY A 655 -10.62 0.26 18.74
N GLY A 656 -10.30 1.23 17.89
CA GLY A 656 -9.38 2.33 18.21
C GLY A 656 -7.89 1.97 18.26
N GLY A 657 -7.52 0.69 18.13
CA GLY A 657 -6.13 0.23 18.15
C GLY A 657 -5.27 0.83 17.03
N ASN A 658 -5.80 0.91 15.80
CA ASN A 658 -5.08 1.47 14.65
C ASN A 658 -4.78 2.97 14.82
N LEU A 659 -5.71 3.71 15.43
CA LEU A 659 -5.51 5.12 15.73
C LEU A 659 -4.51 5.31 16.88
N ALA A 660 -4.54 4.46 17.91
CA ALA A 660 -3.53 4.49 18.97
C ALA A 660 -2.12 4.23 18.39
N GLU A 661 -2.00 3.23 17.51
CA GLU A 661 -0.76 2.89 16.82
C GLU A 661 -0.24 4.04 15.97
N CYS A 662 -1.12 4.71 15.22
CA CYS A 662 -0.76 5.91 14.46
C CYS A 662 -0.13 7.00 15.32
N LEU A 663 -0.66 7.25 16.53
CA LEU A 663 -0.13 8.28 17.43
C LEU A 663 1.19 7.85 18.09
N ILE A 664 1.27 6.61 18.55
CA ILE A 664 2.42 6.06 19.27
C ILE A 664 3.63 5.96 18.32
N PHE A 665 3.51 5.13 17.29
CA PHE A 665 4.62 4.90 16.36
C PHE A 665 4.82 6.08 15.41
N GLY A 666 3.79 6.89 15.13
CA GLY A 666 3.95 8.15 14.40
C GLY A 666 4.86 9.12 15.16
N LYS A 667 4.66 9.28 16.48
CA LYS A 667 5.54 10.10 17.31
C LYS A 667 6.97 9.55 17.32
N ILE A 668 7.13 8.25 17.60
CA ILE A 668 8.45 7.60 17.68
C ILE A 668 9.20 7.72 16.34
N ALA A 669 8.53 7.43 15.22
CA ALA A 669 9.11 7.54 13.89
C ALA A 669 9.52 8.98 13.55
N GLY A 670 8.65 9.96 13.82
CA GLY A 670 8.95 11.37 13.58
C GLY A 670 10.14 11.88 14.39
N GLU A 671 10.19 11.57 15.69
CA GLU A 671 11.30 11.97 16.55
C GLU A 671 12.61 11.31 16.12
N ASN A 672 12.60 10.01 15.82
CA ASN A 672 13.81 9.27 15.43
C ASN A 672 14.31 9.66 14.04
N ALA A 673 13.40 9.91 13.09
CA ALA A 673 13.74 10.38 11.74
C ALA A 673 14.34 11.80 11.76
N ALA A 674 13.93 12.66 12.70
CA ALA A 674 14.46 14.02 12.81
C ALA A 674 15.88 14.10 13.35
N LEU A 675 16.35 13.10 14.10
CA LEU A 675 17.69 13.11 14.69
C LEU A 675 18.77 13.04 13.59
N PRO A 676 19.71 14.00 13.52
CA PRO A 676 20.83 13.97 12.56
C PRO A 676 21.66 12.69 12.65
N LYS A 677 22.09 12.15 11.51
CA LYS A 677 22.82 10.87 11.42
C LYS A 677 24.22 11.08 10.86
N ALA A 678 25.23 10.52 11.52
CA ALA A 678 26.65 10.72 11.19
C ALA A 678 27.05 10.08 9.84
N ASP A 679 26.31 9.06 9.42
CA ASP A 679 26.62 8.19 8.29
C ASP A 679 26.41 8.89 6.94
N ILE A 680 25.63 9.97 6.95
CA ILE A 680 25.25 10.78 5.77
C ILE A 680 26.35 11.80 5.42
N ALA A 681 27.28 12.07 6.35
CA ALA A 681 28.40 13.00 6.17
C ALA A 681 29.52 12.46 5.26
N LYS A 682 29.52 11.15 4.93
CA LYS A 682 30.50 10.53 4.03
C LYS A 682 30.08 10.52 2.57
N ALA A 683 28.82 10.85 2.28
CA ALA A 683 28.35 10.96 0.91
C ALA A 683 28.59 12.41 0.44
N THR A 684 29.59 12.57 -0.43
CA THR A 684 29.87 13.79 -1.17
C THR A 684 28.77 14.03 -2.19
N PHE A 685 28.00 15.09 -2.00
CA PHE A 685 27.00 15.55 -2.97
C PHE A 685 27.40 16.95 -3.43
N GLU A 686 27.24 17.25 -4.72
CA GLU A 686 27.35 18.62 -5.20
C GLU A 686 26.33 19.51 -4.46
N ASP A 687 26.79 20.69 -4.05
CA ASP A 687 26.04 21.62 -3.20
C ASP A 687 24.64 21.94 -3.74
N ASP A 688 23.74 22.12 -2.77
CA ASP A 688 22.37 22.58 -2.90
C ASP A 688 22.27 23.83 -3.82
N GLU A 689 21.17 23.90 -4.58
CA GLU A 689 20.77 25.04 -5.43
C GLU A 689 21.49 25.23 -6.77
N LYS A 690 21.20 24.36 -7.75
CA LYS A 690 20.95 24.86 -9.11
C LYS A 690 19.45 24.88 -9.33
N THR A 691 18.90 26.10 -9.40
CA THR A 691 17.54 26.42 -9.79
C THR A 691 17.05 25.47 -10.88
N ALA A 692 16.03 24.69 -10.55
CA ALA A 692 15.33 23.83 -11.50
C ALA A 692 14.97 24.66 -12.73
N THR A 693 15.56 24.33 -13.87
CA THR A 693 15.10 24.83 -15.15
C THR A 693 13.80 24.12 -15.51
N ALA A 694 12.71 24.90 -15.52
CA ALA A 694 11.38 24.68 -16.12
C ALA A 694 10.33 23.81 -15.37
N ASP A 695 9.27 24.49 -14.90
CA ASP A 695 7.84 24.11 -14.90
C ASP A 695 7.18 23.18 -13.85
N PHE A 696 7.80 22.81 -12.71
CA PHE A 696 7.05 22.14 -11.62
C PHE A 696 7.04 22.92 -10.30
N ALA A 697 5.88 22.96 -9.63
CA ALA A 697 5.68 23.72 -8.38
C ALA A 697 6.25 22.95 -7.17
N ILE A 698 7.42 23.39 -6.72
CA ILE A 698 8.17 22.88 -5.54
C ILE A 698 7.68 23.52 -4.21
N ALA A 699 6.80 24.51 -4.30
CA ALA A 699 6.19 25.15 -3.15
C ALA A 699 5.25 24.19 -2.41
N SER A 700 5.03 24.45 -1.12
CA SER A 700 3.99 23.79 -0.34
C SER A 700 2.61 24.12 -0.92
N ASP A 701 1.72 23.12 -0.95
CA ASP A 701 0.31 23.27 -1.32
C ASP A 701 -0.52 23.85 -0.17
N LEU A 702 0.04 23.94 1.05
CA LEU A 702 -0.54 24.75 2.12
C LEU A 702 -0.36 26.24 1.82
N GLN A 703 -0.96 26.73 0.74
CA GLN A 703 -1.01 28.16 0.46
C GLN A 703 -1.95 28.83 1.48
N PRO A 704 -1.59 30.01 2.02
CA PRO A 704 -2.53 30.82 2.79
C PRO A 704 -3.71 31.18 1.89
N SER A 705 -4.94 31.02 2.38
CA SER A 705 -6.17 31.32 1.66
C SER A 705 -6.25 32.82 1.31
N SER A 706 -5.63 33.26 0.22
CA SER A 706 -5.74 34.64 -0.25
C SER A 706 -5.85 34.71 -1.78
N THR A 707 -6.60 33.79 -2.39
CA THR A 707 -7.33 34.19 -3.58
C THR A 707 -8.33 35.24 -3.11
N GLU A 708 -8.10 36.52 -3.40
CA GLU A 708 -9.09 37.58 -3.18
C GLU A 708 -10.34 37.23 -3.99
N ILE A 709 -11.31 36.59 -3.34
CA ILE A 709 -12.61 36.33 -3.94
C ILE A 709 -13.31 37.68 -4.01
N LYS A 710 -13.46 38.21 -5.22
CA LYS A 710 -14.20 39.45 -5.47
C LYS A 710 -15.67 39.24 -5.10
N LEU A 711 -16.19 40.10 -4.23
CA LEU A 711 -17.58 40.12 -3.80
C LEU A 711 -18.29 41.34 -4.38
N GLU A 712 -19.53 41.15 -4.81
CA GLU A 712 -20.47 42.25 -5.06
C GLU A 712 -21.00 42.81 -3.73
N LYS A 713 -21.62 44.00 -3.77
CA LYS A 713 -22.09 44.73 -2.58
C LYS A 713 -23.06 43.91 -1.70
N ASN A 714 -23.77 42.95 -2.28
CA ASN A 714 -24.77 42.10 -1.63
C ASN A 714 -24.28 40.65 -1.43
N GLN A 715 -22.97 40.43 -1.52
CA GLN A 715 -22.36 39.11 -1.39
C GLN A 715 -21.46 39.05 -0.16
N TYR A 716 -21.56 37.94 0.58
CA TYR A 716 -20.82 37.71 1.81
C TYR A 716 -20.19 36.32 1.78
N LEU A 717 -18.97 36.20 2.31
CA LEU A 717 -18.29 34.91 2.42
C LEU A 717 -18.56 34.28 3.78
N GLY A 718 -18.89 33.00 3.78
CA GLY A 718 -19.12 32.22 4.98
C GLY A 718 -18.17 31.04 5.04
N ARG A 719 -17.58 30.80 6.21
CA ARG A 719 -16.62 29.69 6.41
C ARG A 719 -17.10 28.74 7.49
N SER A 720 -16.84 27.45 7.29
CA SER A 720 -17.05 26.45 8.33
C SER A 720 -16.06 25.30 8.25
N ASN A 721 -15.57 24.84 9.40
CA ASN A 721 -14.79 23.61 9.57
C ASN A 721 -15.61 22.49 10.23
N ALA A 722 -16.93 22.64 10.30
CA ALA A 722 -17.80 21.66 10.97
C ALA A 722 -18.00 20.37 10.16
N GLY A 723 -17.69 20.38 8.86
CA GLY A 723 -17.79 19.23 7.95
C GLY A 723 -16.53 18.35 7.99
N ILE A 724 -16.59 17.14 7.44
CA ILE A 724 -15.48 16.17 7.52
C ILE A 724 -14.30 16.58 6.62
N GLY A 725 -14.57 17.35 5.57
CA GLY A 725 -13.64 17.69 4.50
C GLY A 725 -12.58 18.73 4.84
N GLY A 726 -12.75 19.43 5.96
CA GLY A 726 -11.98 20.65 6.26
C GLY A 726 -12.82 21.90 6.03
N GLU A 727 -12.22 22.93 5.44
CA GLU A 727 -12.91 24.20 5.21
C GLU A 727 -13.96 24.08 4.11
N LEU A 728 -15.19 24.44 4.46
CA LEU A 728 -16.28 24.72 3.55
C LEU A 728 -16.45 26.23 3.44
N LEU A 729 -16.30 26.76 2.23
CA LEU A 729 -16.45 28.18 1.90
C LEU A 729 -17.67 28.37 1.01
N VAL A 730 -18.58 29.24 1.45
CA VAL A 730 -19.75 29.64 0.67
C VAL A 730 -19.71 31.12 0.35
N ARG A 731 -20.31 31.48 -0.78
CA ARG A 731 -20.72 32.84 -1.12
C ARG A 731 -22.24 32.92 -1.01
N VAL A 732 -22.70 33.82 -0.15
CA VAL A 732 -24.11 34.08 0.10
C VAL A 732 -24.49 35.39 -0.57
N THR A 733 -25.53 35.35 -1.41
CA THR A 733 -26.10 36.53 -2.06
C THR A 733 -27.44 36.88 -1.42
N ILE A 734 -27.60 38.14 -1.03
CA ILE A 734 -28.87 38.68 -0.49
C ILE A 734 -29.50 39.69 -1.45
N ASP A 735 -30.82 39.90 -1.35
CA ASP A 735 -31.50 41.00 -2.04
C ASP A 735 -31.61 42.28 -1.19
N GLU A 736 -32.17 43.33 -1.80
CA GLU A 736 -32.43 44.62 -1.16
C GLU A 736 -33.36 44.51 0.07
N GLN A 737 -34.17 43.46 0.16
CA GLN A 737 -35.05 43.15 1.30
C GLN A 737 -34.40 42.20 2.30
N GLN A 738 -33.08 41.97 2.22
CA GLN A 738 -32.30 41.11 3.12
C GLN A 738 -32.74 39.64 3.08
N LYS A 739 -33.33 39.18 1.97
CA LYS A 739 -33.65 37.78 1.74
C LYS A 739 -32.52 37.06 1.04
N LEU A 740 -32.30 35.82 1.44
CA LEU A 740 -31.34 34.89 0.86
C LEU A 740 -31.76 34.56 -0.58
N ARG A 741 -30.92 34.93 -1.55
CA ARG A 741 -31.16 34.68 -2.97
C ARG A 741 -30.34 33.55 -3.54
N ASP A 742 -29.12 33.41 -3.06
CA ASP A 742 -28.23 32.36 -3.51
C ASP A 742 -27.25 31.94 -2.42
N VAL A 743 -26.88 30.67 -2.46
CA VAL A 743 -25.84 30.06 -1.61
C VAL A 743 -24.98 29.21 -2.54
N GLU A 744 -23.84 29.78 -2.93
CA GLU A 744 -22.89 29.14 -3.82
C GLU A 744 -21.74 28.54 -3.00
N ILE A 745 -21.39 27.29 -3.25
CA ILE A 745 -20.27 26.64 -2.58
C ILE A 745 -19.01 26.91 -3.42
N LEU A 746 -18.05 27.65 -2.86
CA LEU A 746 -16.82 28.06 -3.55
C LEU A 746 -15.63 27.12 -3.27
N LYS A 747 -15.59 26.52 -2.08
CA LYS A 747 -14.59 25.49 -1.70
C LYS A 747 -15.27 24.47 -0.81
N GLN A 748 -15.07 23.19 -1.11
CA GLN A 748 -15.50 22.09 -0.26
C GLN A 748 -14.64 20.86 -0.56
N SER A 749 -14.56 19.98 0.44
CA SER A 749 -13.74 18.78 0.40
C SER A 749 -14.45 17.61 1.10
N GLU A 750 -15.78 17.68 1.18
CA GLU A 750 -16.61 16.67 1.81
C GLU A 750 -16.65 15.39 0.96
N SER A 751 -16.90 14.25 1.59
CA SER A 751 -16.94 12.95 0.93
C SER A 751 -18.06 12.86 -0.10
N GLY A 752 -17.77 13.03 -1.39
CA GLY A 752 -18.78 13.17 -2.45
C GLY A 752 -19.83 12.04 -2.48
N ASP A 753 -19.45 10.82 -2.11
CA ASP A 753 -20.35 9.66 -2.07
C ASP A 753 -21.39 9.70 -0.92
N VAL A 754 -21.13 10.52 0.10
CA VAL A 754 -22.01 10.72 1.27
C VAL A 754 -22.66 12.11 1.24
N SER A 755 -21.92 13.12 0.79
CA SER A 755 -22.26 14.53 0.94
C SER A 755 -22.94 15.13 -0.29
N ALA A 756 -22.91 14.48 -1.46
CA ALA A 756 -23.42 15.06 -2.71
C ALA A 756 -24.87 15.56 -2.60
N GLU A 757 -25.75 14.78 -1.99
CA GLU A 757 -27.14 15.18 -1.80
C GLU A 757 -27.27 16.39 -0.86
N ALA A 758 -26.48 16.43 0.23
CA ALA A 758 -26.46 17.57 1.14
C ALA A 758 -25.93 18.84 0.45
N LEU A 759 -24.82 18.74 -0.29
CA LEU A 759 -24.21 19.85 -1.02
C LEU A 759 -25.14 20.43 -2.10
N LYS A 760 -26.02 19.61 -2.67
CA LYS A 760 -26.99 20.05 -3.68
C LYS A 760 -28.28 20.60 -3.06
N ARG A 761 -28.90 19.84 -2.15
CA ARG A 761 -30.26 20.09 -1.66
C ARG A 761 -30.32 21.21 -0.61
N ILE A 762 -29.35 21.27 0.31
CA ILE A 762 -29.40 22.20 1.44
C ILE A 762 -29.33 23.67 0.99
N PRO A 763 -28.41 24.09 0.10
CA PRO A 763 -28.40 25.46 -0.43
C PRO A 763 -29.75 25.88 -1.04
N GLN A 764 -30.37 24.98 -1.81
CA GLN A 764 -31.67 25.22 -2.45
C GLN A 764 -32.80 25.36 -1.43
N GLU A 765 -32.83 24.50 -0.40
CA GLU A 765 -33.81 24.60 0.69
C GLU A 765 -33.63 25.88 1.51
N MET A 766 -32.38 26.30 1.76
CA MET A 766 -32.10 27.53 2.50
C MET A 766 -32.64 28.75 1.76
N VAL A 767 -32.40 28.85 0.45
CA VAL A 767 -32.93 29.93 -0.40
C VAL A 767 -34.46 29.87 -0.43
N THR A 768 -35.05 28.69 -0.63
CA THR A 768 -36.51 28.52 -0.71
C THR A 768 -37.21 28.90 0.60
N ARG A 769 -36.66 28.49 1.74
CA ARG A 769 -37.22 28.79 3.07
C ARG A 769 -36.75 30.13 3.64
N ASN A 770 -35.82 30.80 2.97
CA ASN A 770 -35.17 32.04 3.43
C ASN A 770 -34.59 31.91 4.85
N THR A 771 -33.91 30.80 5.15
CA THR A 771 -33.29 30.53 6.46
C THR A 771 -32.11 29.58 6.29
N TYR A 772 -31.08 29.73 7.13
CA TYR A 772 -29.99 28.76 7.22
C TYR A 772 -30.35 27.54 8.10
N GLU A 773 -31.44 27.63 8.90
CA GLU A 773 -31.94 26.53 9.72
C GLU A 773 -32.85 25.62 8.89
N VAL A 774 -32.22 24.70 8.16
CA VAL A 774 -32.90 23.65 7.39
C VAL A 774 -32.58 22.25 7.94
N ASP A 775 -33.41 21.29 7.54
CA ASP A 775 -33.30 19.90 7.97
C ASP A 775 -32.00 19.30 7.43
N ALA A 776 -31.29 18.52 8.26
CA ALA A 776 -30.08 17.84 7.82
C ALA A 776 -30.43 16.69 6.86
N VAL A 777 -29.57 16.44 5.88
CA VAL A 777 -29.68 15.26 5.04
C VAL A 777 -29.17 14.05 5.82
N SER A 778 -30.05 13.05 6.00
CA SER A 778 -29.72 11.79 6.67
C SER A 778 -28.54 11.10 5.98
N GLY A 779 -27.55 10.67 6.76
CA GLY A 779 -26.27 10.15 6.26
C GLY A 779 -25.19 11.20 6.02
N ALA A 780 -25.56 12.48 5.87
CA ALA A 780 -24.65 13.60 5.57
C ALA A 780 -24.68 14.69 6.66
N SER A 781 -24.84 14.29 7.92
CA SER A 781 -25.07 15.20 9.05
C SER A 781 -23.93 16.21 9.25
N ALA A 782 -22.67 15.78 9.10
CA ALA A 782 -21.51 16.66 9.26
C ALA A 782 -21.45 17.73 8.16
N THR A 783 -21.61 17.35 6.89
CA THR A 783 -21.70 18.31 5.78
C THR A 783 -22.89 19.25 5.93
N SER A 784 -24.04 18.73 6.38
CA SER A 784 -25.22 19.54 6.63
C SER A 784 -24.95 20.61 7.70
N ARG A 785 -24.28 20.25 8.79
CA ARG A 785 -23.86 21.21 9.84
C ARG A 785 -22.86 22.24 9.29
N ALA A 786 -21.93 21.82 8.43
CA ALA A 786 -20.94 22.69 7.81
C ALA A 786 -21.59 23.78 6.95
N LEU A 787 -22.52 23.41 6.08
CA LEU A 787 -23.26 24.36 5.24
C LEU A 787 -24.05 25.35 6.10
N LYS A 788 -24.78 24.86 7.12
CA LYS A 788 -25.54 25.73 8.02
C LYS A 788 -24.66 26.71 8.76
N ALA A 789 -23.52 26.25 9.28
CA ALA A 789 -22.56 27.09 9.98
C ALA A 789 -21.90 28.11 9.05
N ALA A 790 -21.54 27.74 7.83
CA ALA A 790 -20.91 28.64 6.86
C ALA A 790 -21.90 29.74 6.42
N VAL A 791 -23.15 29.39 6.09
CA VAL A 791 -24.16 30.40 5.75
C VAL A 791 -24.48 31.29 6.95
N LYS A 792 -24.54 30.74 8.17
CA LYS A 792 -24.71 31.53 9.40
C LYS A 792 -23.57 32.54 9.60
N ASP A 793 -22.33 32.11 9.35
CA ASP A 793 -21.14 32.97 9.42
C ASP A 793 -21.24 34.13 8.42
N ALA A 794 -21.56 33.86 7.15
CA ALA A 794 -21.78 34.89 6.13
C ALA A 794 -22.88 35.89 6.54
N LEU A 795 -24.03 35.40 7.00
CA LEU A 795 -25.16 36.24 7.39
C LEU A 795 -24.88 37.06 8.66
N SER A 796 -23.94 36.65 9.50
CA SER A 796 -23.54 37.41 10.68
C SER A 796 -22.83 38.73 10.33
N GLN A 797 -22.13 38.76 9.18
CA GLN A 797 -21.36 39.91 8.71
C GLN A 797 -22.27 41.06 8.25
N ILE A 798 -23.46 40.74 7.74
CA ILE A 798 -24.52 41.70 7.38
C ILE A 798 -24.91 42.58 8.58
N LYS A 799 -24.95 41.99 9.79
CA LYS A 799 -25.33 42.72 11.00
C LYS A 799 -24.26 43.70 11.45
N THR A 800 -23.00 43.47 11.08
CA THR A 800 -21.85 44.30 11.47
C THR A 800 -21.68 45.52 10.56
N GLU A 801 -22.11 45.45 9.29
CA GLU A 801 -22.11 46.61 8.38
C GLU A 801 -23.16 47.67 8.73
N ASN A 802 -24.27 47.29 9.37
CA ASN A 802 -25.33 48.22 9.79
C ASN A 802 -25.06 48.92 11.15
N GLN A 803 -23.92 48.65 11.80
CA GLN A 803 -23.50 49.28 13.07
C GLN A 803 -22.24 50.17 12.93
N LYS A 804 -21.72 50.33 11.71
CA LYS A 804 -20.72 51.35 11.34
C LYS A 804 -21.39 52.42 10.49
#